data_AF-A0AAW7YGY2-F1
#
_entry.id   AF-A0AAW7YGY2-F1
#
_cell.length_a   1.000
_cell.length_b   1.000
_cell.length_c   1.000
_cell.angle_alpha   90.00
_cell.angle_beta   90.00
_cell.angle_gamma   90.00
#
_symmetry.space_group_name_H-M   'P 1'
#
loop_
_entity.id
_entity.type
_entity.pdbx_description
1 polymer ?
#
loop_
_entity_poly.entity_id
_entity_poly.type
_entity_poly.pdbx_seq_one_letter_code
_entity_poly.pdbx_strand_id
1 'polypeptide(L)'
;MKKTIITRLLSGFAIFLSAFIFLPPVNAAEQLTATIIGSGSPIYNESRASASTLISAGDTHILVDMGNGTQANLNKLGFDVRNLSALMFTHHHLDHNEEFVPMFIRLLLGRGDFNIVGPPNTVTLTESNLNFYEEDISYRLGKTNRKISERVKAFEVNDLTGGESFKIGDILVTTLKVPHTIYTLAYRFDYQDQAVVITGDLTYSDELPTLAKNADFMIIDSGGMVMKDGRRNTNKGNKVNKNGSQSLRGKGKQSTERAHLNLADSSSMAEQANVKNLVYTHFNATTVDTVASLKEIQKNYRGNVIFGEDLMVIQAGIVSVPTAPLISTSNLPKVDSSYAIVDTGQRIAYSNNDIISLPADNDKFFGQDSSYIINAPSYTDNNDGTITDNVTSLVWQKDMGQKLSFEEALTKVNEVKLGGYSDWRIPTIKELYSLIQFSGSVKGEKALYPFIDTRFFTQPIGDTSSGEREIDAQTWSSTEYVAKTMKNDDTVFGVNFVDGRIKGYPKYNPRSKAANKMYFRFVRANTDYGKNSFVDNNDGTVSDTATTLMWQQADSTQGLNWQEALEYAQQSTLAGYNDWRLPNAKELQSIVDYTRSPETSNSAAIDPIFKASSIKNEGGELDYPYYWSSTTHLDGPVPESGAVYVAFGKALGEMQGKTMDVHGAGSQRSDPKTGEPMSRGPQGDMIRVENYVRLVRGGEVSIATGELLEVKSEYNNPSSLQSSSSLSNSISKNTEKSLNSSNKFINRFDKNNDDKVELSEFKAGEQRFKHFDKNNDGFISADEAPTGPPKGDH
;
A
#
# COMPACT_ATOMS: atom_id res chain seq x y z
N MET A 1 64.16 -6.69 70.79
CA MET A 1 64.48 -5.34 70.28
C MET A 1 64.10 -5.27 68.80
N LYS A 2 63.19 -4.34 68.48
CA LYS A 2 62.91 -3.59 67.21
C LYS A 2 63.01 -4.31 65.85
N LYS A 3 62.10 -4.18 64.86
CA LYS A 3 60.75 -3.57 64.70
C LYS A 3 60.31 -3.94 63.24
N THR A 4 59.09 -4.51 63.09
CA THR A 4 57.99 -4.24 62.12
C THR A 4 58.32 -4.01 60.61
N ILE A 5 57.65 -4.59 59.59
CA ILE A 5 56.22 -4.46 59.20
C ILE A 5 55.74 -5.58 58.23
N ILE A 6 54.67 -6.24 58.66
CA ILE A 6 53.46 -6.81 58.01
C ILE A 6 53.51 -7.37 56.57
N THR A 7 53.23 -8.67 56.51
CA THR A 7 52.87 -9.57 55.40
C THR A 7 51.40 -9.44 54.97
N ARG A 8 51.11 -9.56 53.67
CA ARG A 8 49.90 -10.24 53.15
C ARG A 8 50.14 -10.71 51.70
N LEU A 9 50.30 -12.03 51.55
CA LEU A 9 50.17 -12.79 50.30
C LEU A 9 48.74 -13.30 50.22
N LEU A 10 48.09 -13.15 49.07
CA LEU A 10 46.88 -13.89 48.73
C LEU A 10 46.96 -14.36 47.28
N SER A 11 46.53 -15.60 47.13
CA SER A 11 46.77 -16.59 46.10
C SER A 11 45.85 -16.43 44.88
N GLY A 12 46.29 -17.01 43.77
CA GLY A 12 45.70 -16.86 42.44
C GLY A 12 44.39 -17.60 42.20
N PHE A 13 43.68 -17.13 41.18
CA PHE A 13 42.62 -17.84 40.48
C PHE A 13 42.83 -17.62 38.98
N ALA A 14 42.89 -18.71 38.23
CA ALA A 14 43.08 -18.70 36.78
C ALA A 14 41.76 -18.34 36.08
N ILE A 15 41.82 -17.40 35.13
CA ILE A 15 40.73 -17.10 34.19
C ILE A 15 41.28 -17.38 32.79
N PHE A 16 40.66 -18.36 32.10
CA PHE A 16 40.80 -18.53 30.66
C PHE A 16 40.05 -17.38 29.98
N LEU A 17 40.80 -16.46 29.37
CA LEU A 17 40.25 -15.41 28.52
C LEU A 17 40.11 -15.98 27.11
N SER A 18 38.90 -16.38 26.72
CA SER A 18 38.57 -16.66 25.31
C SER A 18 38.61 -15.35 24.54
N ALA A 19 39.48 -15.28 23.52
CA ALA A 19 39.60 -14.15 22.62
C ALA A 19 38.26 -13.90 21.92
N PHE A 20 37.63 -12.77 22.21
CA PHE A 20 36.60 -12.20 21.35
C PHE A 20 37.29 -11.74 20.07
N ILE A 21 37.11 -12.50 19.00
CA ILE A 21 37.29 -12.00 17.64
C ILE A 21 36.18 -10.96 17.46
N PHE A 22 36.53 -9.68 17.52
CA PHE A 22 35.67 -8.62 17.01
C PHE A 22 35.54 -8.85 15.50
N LEU A 23 34.46 -9.51 15.08
CA LEU A 23 33.96 -9.32 13.73
C LEU A 23 33.58 -7.83 13.63
N PRO A 24 34.05 -7.10 12.60
CA PRO A 24 33.54 -5.77 12.35
C PRO A 24 32.03 -5.85 12.16
N PRO A 25 31.26 -4.80 12.50
CA PRO A 25 29.85 -4.76 12.17
C PRO A 25 29.73 -5.06 10.67
N VAL A 26 28.83 -5.97 10.30
CA VAL A 26 28.44 -6.15 8.90
C VAL A 26 27.81 -4.83 8.48
N ASN A 27 28.61 -3.94 7.91
CA ASN A 27 28.10 -2.77 7.21
C ASN A 27 27.27 -3.31 6.06
N ALA A 28 25.99 -2.94 5.99
CA ALA A 28 25.24 -3.09 4.76
C ALA A 28 26.07 -2.41 3.67
N ALA A 29 26.47 -3.14 2.62
CA ALA A 29 27.27 -2.57 1.55
C ALA A 29 26.50 -1.38 0.96
N GLU A 30 27.13 -0.20 0.90
CA GLU A 30 26.57 0.96 0.19
C GLU A 30 26.26 0.56 -1.26
N GLN A 31 25.11 0.98 -1.79
CA GLN A 31 24.65 0.60 -3.13
C GLN A 31 24.66 1.82 -4.07
N LEU A 32 24.93 1.55 -5.35
CA LEU A 32 24.75 2.48 -6.45
C LEU A 32 23.27 2.55 -6.83
N THR A 33 22.70 3.75 -6.73
CA THR A 33 21.32 4.03 -7.10
C THR A 33 21.27 5.08 -8.21
N ALA A 34 20.24 5.01 -9.06
CA ALA A 34 19.87 6.09 -9.95
C ALA A 34 18.41 6.47 -9.71
N THR A 35 18.13 7.74 -9.46
CA THR A 35 16.77 8.25 -9.30
C THR A 35 16.41 9.09 -10.52
N ILE A 36 15.41 8.67 -11.30
CA ILE A 36 14.88 9.44 -12.42
C ILE A 36 14.19 10.68 -11.83
N ILE A 37 14.86 11.82 -11.82
CA ILE A 37 14.28 13.05 -11.28
C ILE A 37 13.23 13.61 -12.23
N GLY A 38 13.44 13.49 -13.54
CA GLY A 38 12.49 13.86 -14.56
C GLY A 38 12.58 12.94 -15.77
N SER A 39 11.42 12.51 -16.26
CA SER A 39 11.27 11.47 -17.29
C SER A 39 10.68 11.97 -18.60
N GLY A 40 10.36 13.26 -18.69
CA GLY A 40 9.73 13.92 -19.81
C GLY A 40 10.71 14.45 -20.86
N SER A 41 10.16 15.19 -21.82
CA SER A 41 10.83 15.70 -23.02
C SER A 41 10.78 17.24 -23.03
N PRO A 42 11.13 17.95 -24.13
CA PRO A 42 11.01 19.41 -24.19
C PRO A 42 9.58 19.95 -24.08
N ILE A 43 8.56 19.11 -24.25
CA ILE A 43 7.17 19.55 -24.15
C ILE A 43 6.80 19.66 -22.67
N TYR A 44 6.48 20.87 -22.22
CA TYR A 44 5.98 21.12 -20.87
C TYR A 44 4.84 20.16 -20.51
N ASN A 45 4.98 19.53 -19.35
CA ASN A 45 4.05 18.52 -18.88
C ASN A 45 3.91 18.59 -17.36
N GLU A 46 2.68 18.80 -16.88
CA GLU A 46 2.42 18.88 -15.44
C GLU A 46 2.68 17.57 -14.70
N SER A 47 2.66 16.43 -15.41
CA SER A 47 2.83 15.09 -14.86
C SER A 47 4.25 14.54 -15.01
N ARG A 48 5.12 15.17 -15.82
CA ARG A 48 6.51 14.72 -16.05
C ARG A 48 7.45 15.91 -16.23
N ALA A 49 8.38 16.08 -15.30
CA ALA A 49 9.53 16.97 -15.44
C ALA A 49 10.42 16.51 -16.61
N SER A 50 11.08 17.44 -17.28
CA SER A 50 12.03 17.13 -18.36
C SER A 50 13.27 16.39 -17.84
N ALA A 51 14.10 15.88 -18.74
CA ALA A 51 15.13 14.90 -18.42
C ALA A 51 16.08 15.33 -17.28
N SER A 52 16.16 14.47 -16.26
CA SER A 52 17.12 14.58 -15.17
C SER A 52 17.22 13.26 -14.41
N THR A 53 18.43 12.85 -13.99
CA THR A 53 18.68 11.64 -13.19
C THR A 53 19.73 11.90 -12.11
N LEU A 54 19.44 11.50 -10.86
CA LEU A 54 20.35 11.60 -9.72
C LEU A 54 21.02 10.25 -9.45
N ILE A 55 22.33 10.14 -9.67
CA ILE A 55 23.14 8.96 -9.32
C ILE A 55 23.68 9.13 -7.90
N SER A 56 23.53 8.13 -7.04
CA SER A 56 24.00 8.18 -5.65
C SER A 56 24.73 6.90 -5.22
N ALA A 57 25.82 7.05 -4.47
CA ALA A 57 26.47 5.97 -3.72
C ALA A 57 27.14 6.55 -2.47
N GLY A 58 26.74 6.10 -1.29
CA GLY A 58 27.15 6.72 -0.01
C GLY A 58 26.80 8.21 0.02
N ASP A 59 27.79 9.05 0.38
CA ASP A 59 27.67 10.51 0.41
C ASP A 59 27.91 11.18 -0.97
N THR A 60 28.15 10.39 -2.03
CA THR A 60 28.39 10.92 -3.38
C THR A 60 27.09 11.01 -4.16
N HIS A 61 26.71 12.22 -4.59
CA HIS A 61 25.48 12.48 -5.34
C HIS A 61 25.74 13.27 -6.63
N ILE A 62 25.39 12.72 -7.77
CA ILE A 62 25.69 13.28 -9.10
C ILE A 62 24.37 13.50 -9.84
N LEU A 63 24.09 14.74 -10.25
CA LEU A 63 22.90 15.04 -11.03
C LEU A 63 23.27 15.12 -12.52
N VAL A 64 22.67 14.24 -13.34
CA VAL A 64 22.84 14.18 -14.79
C VAL A 64 21.61 14.76 -15.46
N ASP A 65 21.82 15.84 -16.23
CA ASP A 65 20.81 16.73 -16.80
C ASP A 65 19.89 17.39 -15.76
N MET A 66 19.39 18.58 -16.09
CA MET A 66 18.59 19.44 -15.22
C MET A 66 17.48 20.15 -16.00
N GLY A 67 16.58 19.38 -16.61
CA GLY A 67 15.40 19.89 -17.28
C GLY A 67 14.36 20.58 -16.39
N ASN A 68 13.35 21.22 -16.99
CA ASN A 68 12.26 21.85 -16.24
C ASN A 68 11.56 20.88 -15.28
N GLY A 69 11.34 21.29 -14.04
CA GLY A 69 10.72 20.50 -12.97
C GLY A 69 11.71 19.79 -12.04
N THR A 70 13.02 19.78 -12.36
CA THR A 70 14.06 19.10 -11.58
C THR A 70 14.08 19.53 -10.10
N GLN A 71 14.07 20.83 -9.81
CA GLN A 71 14.06 21.37 -8.44
C GLN A 71 12.80 20.97 -7.67
N ALA A 72 11.64 21.01 -8.33
CA ALA A 72 10.38 20.62 -7.69
C ALA A 72 10.46 19.15 -7.25
N ASN A 73 11.00 18.29 -8.10
CA ASN A 73 11.13 16.86 -7.84
C ASN A 73 12.21 16.54 -6.79
N LEU A 74 13.39 17.20 -6.83
CA LEU A 74 14.38 17.07 -5.74
C LEU A 74 13.82 17.55 -4.39
N ASN A 75 13.04 18.62 -4.38
CA ASN A 75 12.39 19.10 -3.15
C ASN A 75 11.35 18.10 -2.62
N LYS A 76 10.59 17.40 -3.49
CA LYS A 76 9.66 16.33 -3.07
C LYS A 76 10.39 15.17 -2.39
N LEU A 77 11.63 14.88 -2.81
CA LEU A 77 12.50 13.88 -2.16
C LEU A 77 13.14 14.37 -0.86
N GLY A 78 12.93 15.65 -0.49
CA GLY A 78 13.67 16.27 0.62
C GLY A 78 15.17 16.41 0.37
N PHE A 79 15.61 16.28 -0.89
CA PHE A 79 17.03 16.30 -1.24
C PHE A 79 17.54 17.74 -1.30
N ASP A 80 18.59 18.02 -0.52
CA ASP A 80 19.24 19.33 -0.56
C ASP A 80 20.28 19.38 -1.68
N VAL A 81 19.98 20.17 -2.71
CA VAL A 81 20.87 20.47 -3.85
C VAL A 81 22.30 20.84 -3.42
N ARG A 82 22.49 21.41 -2.22
CA ARG A 82 23.82 21.76 -1.69
C ARG A 82 24.71 20.56 -1.39
N ASN A 83 24.16 19.36 -1.40
CA ASN A 83 24.86 18.10 -1.17
C ASN A 83 25.28 17.39 -2.48
N LEU A 84 25.03 17.97 -3.66
CA LEU A 84 25.52 17.38 -4.91
C LEU A 84 27.04 17.50 -5.00
N SER A 85 27.67 16.39 -5.36
CA SER A 85 29.09 16.25 -5.69
C SER A 85 29.39 16.62 -7.14
N ALA A 86 28.40 16.53 -8.03
CA ALA A 86 28.56 16.99 -9.41
C ALA A 86 27.24 17.33 -10.12
N LEU A 87 27.35 18.23 -11.10
CA LEU A 87 26.37 18.48 -12.15
C LEU A 87 26.95 18.00 -13.48
N MET A 88 26.20 17.20 -14.22
CA MET A 88 26.66 16.59 -15.46
C MET A 88 25.66 16.82 -16.59
N PHE A 89 26.12 17.13 -17.79
CA PHE A 89 25.26 17.31 -18.97
C PHE A 89 25.50 16.22 -20.00
N THR A 90 24.44 15.61 -20.52
CA THR A 90 24.53 14.73 -21.70
C THR A 90 24.72 15.57 -22.95
N HIS A 91 23.91 16.61 -23.13
CA HIS A 91 23.97 17.56 -24.23
C HIS A 91 23.32 18.92 -23.89
N HIS A 92 23.52 19.93 -24.74
CA HIS A 92 23.00 21.29 -24.53
C HIS A 92 21.70 21.60 -25.28
N HIS A 93 20.74 20.65 -25.29
CA HIS A 93 19.35 21.01 -25.58
C HIS A 93 18.68 21.61 -24.34
N LEU A 94 17.73 22.51 -24.58
CA LEU A 94 17.14 23.32 -23.51
C LEU A 94 16.53 22.47 -22.40
N ASP A 95 15.78 21.43 -22.76
CA ASP A 95 15.07 20.52 -21.87
C ASP A 95 15.96 19.63 -20.99
N HIS A 96 17.27 19.68 -21.18
CA HIS A 96 18.28 19.05 -20.30
C HIS A 96 19.01 20.08 -19.42
N ASN A 97 18.76 21.38 -19.60
CA ASN A 97 19.60 22.46 -19.04
C ASN A 97 18.79 23.57 -18.33
N GLU A 98 17.47 23.63 -18.50
CA GLU A 98 16.58 24.72 -18.03
C GLU A 98 16.77 25.13 -16.57
N GLU A 99 17.07 24.18 -15.69
CA GLU A 99 17.23 24.44 -14.26
C GLU A 99 18.69 24.45 -13.80
N PHE A 100 19.66 24.49 -14.72
CA PHE A 100 21.08 24.58 -14.34
C PHE A 100 21.39 25.78 -13.44
N VAL A 101 20.98 26.98 -13.85
CA VAL A 101 21.32 28.23 -13.17
C VAL A 101 20.90 28.25 -11.70
N PRO A 102 19.62 28.00 -11.35
CA PRO A 102 19.23 28.00 -9.94
C PRO A 102 19.92 26.90 -9.13
N MET A 103 20.21 25.73 -9.72
CA MET A 103 20.97 24.67 -9.05
C MET A 103 22.43 25.07 -8.78
N PHE A 104 23.10 25.62 -9.79
CA PHE A 104 24.47 26.09 -9.71
C PHE A 104 24.64 27.16 -8.62
N ILE A 105 23.74 28.14 -8.58
CA ILE A 105 23.75 29.17 -7.54
C ILE A 105 23.53 28.52 -6.16
N ARG A 106 22.58 27.59 -6.00
CA ARG A 106 22.36 26.89 -4.73
C ARG A 106 23.62 26.13 -4.27
N LEU A 107 24.33 25.46 -5.17
CA LEU A 107 25.58 24.75 -4.88
C LEU A 107 26.71 25.68 -4.43
N LEU A 108 26.86 26.84 -5.07
CA LEU A 108 27.79 27.88 -4.62
C LEU A 108 27.45 28.35 -3.19
N LEU A 109 26.18 28.39 -2.81
CA LEU A 109 25.78 28.73 -1.43
C LEU A 109 26.04 27.59 -0.43
N GLY A 110 26.26 26.36 -0.91
CA GLY A 110 26.70 25.21 -0.13
C GLY A 110 28.14 25.33 0.38
N ARG A 111 28.61 24.29 1.09
CA ARG A 111 29.97 24.22 1.66
C ARG A 111 30.86 23.15 1.04
N GLY A 112 30.29 22.17 0.33
CA GLY A 112 31.05 21.10 -0.31
C GLY A 112 31.67 21.51 -1.63
N ASP A 113 32.75 20.82 -2.01
CA ASP A 113 33.32 20.93 -3.35
C ASP A 113 32.48 20.10 -4.33
N PHE A 114 32.37 20.55 -5.57
CA PHE A 114 31.58 19.85 -6.59
C PHE A 114 32.20 19.97 -7.99
N ASN A 115 31.80 19.11 -8.93
CA ASN A 115 32.26 19.18 -10.32
C ASN A 115 31.13 19.60 -11.26
N ILE A 116 31.48 20.26 -12.36
CA ILE A 116 30.56 20.49 -13.48
C ILE A 116 31.21 19.92 -14.74
N VAL A 117 30.60 18.93 -15.37
CA VAL A 117 31.16 18.34 -16.60
C VAL A 117 30.08 18.09 -17.64
N GLY A 118 30.45 18.08 -18.91
CA GLY A 118 29.48 17.92 -19.98
C GLY A 118 30.13 18.01 -21.35
N PRO A 119 29.37 18.06 -22.45
CA PRO A 119 29.94 18.22 -23.79
C PRO A 119 30.61 19.59 -23.95
N PRO A 120 31.26 19.85 -25.10
CA PRO A 120 31.80 21.17 -25.40
C PRO A 120 30.79 22.31 -25.19
N ASN A 121 31.26 23.43 -24.63
CA ASN A 121 30.51 24.60 -24.15
C ASN A 121 29.98 24.54 -22.71
N THR A 122 30.24 23.48 -21.94
CA THR A 122 29.87 23.40 -20.52
C THR A 122 30.63 24.43 -19.69
N VAL A 123 31.92 24.63 -19.97
CA VAL A 123 32.74 25.70 -19.36
C VAL A 123 32.14 27.07 -19.67
N THR A 124 31.87 27.36 -20.94
CA THR A 124 31.30 28.64 -21.36
C THR A 124 29.93 28.90 -20.75
N LEU A 125 29.05 27.90 -20.69
CA LEU A 125 27.74 27.99 -20.05
C LEU A 125 27.87 28.36 -18.57
N THR A 126 28.77 27.69 -17.86
CA THR A 126 29.01 27.90 -16.42
C THR A 126 29.56 29.30 -16.15
N GLU A 127 30.65 29.68 -16.84
CA GLU A 127 31.29 30.98 -16.66
C GLU A 127 30.37 32.13 -17.05
N SER A 128 29.59 31.98 -18.13
CA SER A 128 28.64 33.01 -18.56
C SER A 128 27.56 33.25 -17.51
N ASN A 129 27.00 32.18 -16.91
CA ASN A 129 26.00 32.31 -15.85
C ASN A 129 26.59 32.81 -14.54
N LEU A 130 27.82 32.40 -14.20
CA LEU A 130 28.55 32.93 -13.04
C LEU A 130 28.74 34.44 -13.16
N ASN A 131 29.19 34.91 -14.32
CA ASN A 131 29.39 36.33 -14.60
C ASN A 131 28.06 37.10 -14.63
N PHE A 132 27.04 36.53 -15.28
CA PHE A 132 25.72 37.19 -15.39
C PHE A 132 25.04 37.37 -14.03
N TYR A 133 25.16 36.39 -13.13
CA TYR A 133 24.56 36.41 -11.79
C TYR A 133 25.53 36.81 -10.66
N GLU A 134 26.70 37.37 -10.99
CA GLU A 134 27.75 37.70 -10.00
C GLU A 134 27.22 38.57 -8.84
N GLU A 135 26.38 39.57 -9.15
CA GLU A 135 25.80 40.48 -8.15
C GLU A 135 24.88 39.74 -7.16
N ASP A 136 23.96 38.90 -7.65
CA ASP A 136 23.05 38.11 -6.82
C ASP A 136 23.80 37.06 -5.99
N ILE A 137 24.76 36.36 -6.61
CA ILE A 137 25.62 35.37 -5.92
C ILE A 137 26.41 36.06 -4.79
N SER A 138 27.03 37.21 -5.07
CA SER A 138 27.80 37.98 -4.09
C SER A 138 26.92 38.47 -2.94
N TYR A 139 25.73 38.99 -3.24
CA TYR A 139 24.74 39.40 -2.22
C TYR A 139 24.36 38.23 -1.30
N ARG A 140 24.07 37.05 -1.86
CA ARG A 140 23.66 35.87 -1.09
C ARG A 140 24.79 35.31 -0.22
N LEU A 141 26.00 35.22 -0.76
CA LEU A 141 27.18 34.78 -0.01
C LEU A 141 27.51 35.75 1.12
N GLY A 142 27.34 37.06 0.89
CA GLY A 142 27.55 38.13 1.86
C GLY A 142 26.71 37.98 3.14
N LYS A 143 25.50 37.42 3.05
CA LYS A 143 24.66 37.11 4.23
C LYS A 143 25.30 36.12 5.21
N THR A 144 26.32 35.39 4.76
CA THR A 144 27.08 34.41 5.54
C THR A 144 28.57 34.76 5.63
N ASN A 145 28.95 36.01 5.36
CA ASN A 145 30.33 36.51 5.35
C ASN A 145 31.28 35.71 4.41
N ARG A 146 30.77 35.16 3.31
CA ARG A 146 31.56 34.45 2.29
C ARG A 146 31.70 35.30 1.03
N LYS A 147 32.78 35.08 0.26
CA LYS A 147 33.04 35.82 -0.99
C LYS A 147 32.98 34.92 -2.21
N ILE A 148 32.55 35.48 -3.34
CA ILE A 148 32.50 34.74 -4.61
C ILE A 148 33.91 34.27 -5.04
N SER A 149 34.94 35.10 -4.86
CA SER A 149 36.34 34.78 -5.20
C SER A 149 36.93 33.59 -4.41
N GLU A 150 36.34 33.25 -3.27
CA GLU A 150 36.67 32.04 -2.52
C GLU A 150 35.86 30.86 -3.04
N ARG A 151 34.57 31.06 -3.27
CA ARG A 151 33.65 29.96 -3.59
C ARG A 151 33.84 29.38 -4.99
N VAL A 152 34.27 30.19 -5.95
CA VAL A 152 34.62 29.74 -7.31
C VAL A 152 35.75 28.72 -7.34
N LYS A 153 36.54 28.58 -6.26
CA LYS A 153 37.61 27.58 -6.14
C LYS A 153 37.12 26.21 -5.70
N ALA A 154 35.88 26.12 -5.24
CA ALA A 154 35.31 24.89 -4.72
C ALA A 154 34.39 24.21 -5.76
N PHE A 155 34.65 24.49 -7.04
CA PHE A 155 34.24 23.60 -8.12
C PHE A 155 35.25 23.60 -9.27
N GLU A 156 35.29 22.52 -10.03
CA GLU A 156 35.98 22.43 -11.32
C GLU A 156 34.95 22.29 -12.44
N VAL A 157 35.20 22.90 -13.60
CA VAL A 157 34.35 22.78 -14.78
C VAL A 157 35.15 22.29 -15.98
N ASN A 158 34.69 21.25 -16.66
CA ASN A 158 35.39 20.64 -17.79
C ASN A 158 34.45 20.29 -18.96
N ASP A 159 34.92 20.58 -20.18
CA ASP A 159 34.33 20.07 -21.41
C ASP A 159 34.90 18.67 -21.69
N LEU A 160 34.01 17.71 -21.95
CA LEU A 160 34.31 16.32 -22.24
C LEU A 160 34.09 16.03 -23.72
N THR A 161 34.89 15.12 -24.27
CA THR A 161 34.86 14.74 -25.69
C THR A 161 34.25 13.37 -25.96
N GLY A 162 34.18 12.49 -24.95
CA GLY A 162 33.69 11.12 -25.08
C GLY A 162 34.86 10.14 -25.22
N GLY A 163 35.00 9.23 -24.26
CA GLY A 163 36.12 8.28 -24.12
C GLY A 163 36.98 8.51 -22.88
N GLU A 164 36.65 9.52 -22.07
CA GLU A 164 37.29 9.77 -20.79
C GLU A 164 36.80 8.79 -19.70
N SER A 165 37.67 8.53 -18.72
CA SER A 165 37.31 7.90 -17.45
C SER A 165 37.87 8.70 -16.28
N PHE A 166 37.04 9.01 -15.29
CA PHE A 166 37.42 9.79 -14.11
C PHE A 166 36.54 9.41 -12.91
N LYS A 167 36.88 9.89 -11.70
CA LYS A 167 36.10 9.61 -10.49
C LYS A 167 35.38 10.86 -9.98
N ILE A 168 34.18 10.67 -9.47
CA ILE A 168 33.51 11.61 -8.57
C ILE A 168 33.24 10.83 -7.28
N GLY A 169 33.87 11.25 -6.18
CA GLY A 169 33.92 10.41 -4.97
C GLY A 169 34.49 9.02 -5.29
N ASP A 170 33.75 7.98 -4.92
CA ASP A 170 34.11 6.58 -5.19
C ASP A 170 33.51 6.01 -6.48
N ILE A 171 32.66 6.78 -7.18
CA ILE A 171 32.01 6.36 -8.43
C ILE A 171 32.98 6.60 -9.61
N LEU A 172 33.29 5.55 -10.36
CA LEU A 172 34.02 5.65 -11.63
C LEU A 172 33.05 6.02 -12.74
N VAL A 173 33.31 7.12 -13.42
CA VAL A 173 32.53 7.59 -14.57
C VAL A 173 33.33 7.36 -15.85
N THR A 174 32.71 6.72 -16.84
CA THR A 174 33.27 6.55 -18.20
C THR A 174 32.32 7.12 -19.23
N THR A 175 32.84 7.82 -20.25
CA THR A 175 32.03 8.54 -21.23
C THR A 175 32.13 7.93 -22.62
N LEU A 176 31.11 8.14 -23.44
CA LEU A 176 31.12 7.83 -24.87
C LEU A 176 30.39 8.93 -25.64
N LYS A 177 30.94 9.37 -26.77
CA LYS A 177 30.21 10.22 -27.69
C LYS A 177 29.17 9.40 -28.45
N VAL A 178 27.91 9.83 -28.43
CA VAL A 178 26.80 9.15 -29.11
C VAL A 178 26.19 10.05 -30.20
N PRO A 179 25.59 9.45 -31.25
CA PRO A 179 25.02 10.23 -32.35
C PRO A 179 23.68 10.85 -31.99
N HIS A 180 23.60 12.18 -32.03
CA HIS A 180 22.39 12.99 -31.86
C HIS A 180 22.47 14.27 -32.71
N THR A 181 21.43 15.10 -32.71
CA THR A 181 21.39 16.36 -33.48
C THR A 181 22.43 17.40 -33.06
N ILE A 182 22.92 17.33 -31.82
CA ILE A 182 24.04 18.12 -31.31
C ILE A 182 25.06 17.21 -30.63
N TYR A 183 26.14 17.79 -30.09
CA TYR A 183 27.17 17.02 -29.39
C TYR A 183 26.58 16.38 -28.12
N THR A 184 26.51 15.04 -28.08
CA THR A 184 25.93 14.29 -26.97
C THR A 184 26.88 13.23 -26.43
N LEU A 185 26.87 13.09 -25.11
CA LEU A 185 27.63 12.12 -24.35
C LEU A 185 26.68 11.15 -23.63
N ALA A 186 27.03 9.87 -23.69
CA ALA A 186 26.56 8.84 -22.78
C ALA A 186 27.56 8.68 -21.63
N TYR A 187 27.05 8.32 -20.45
CA TYR A 187 27.82 8.11 -19.23
C TYR A 187 27.58 6.70 -18.69
N ARG A 188 28.64 6.06 -18.21
CA ARG A 188 28.60 4.85 -17.40
C ARG A 188 29.14 5.18 -16.02
N PHE A 189 28.44 4.74 -14.98
CA PHE A 189 28.77 4.88 -13.58
C PHE A 189 29.02 3.48 -13.02
N ASP A 190 30.25 3.20 -12.61
CA ASP A 190 30.62 1.95 -11.94
C ASP A 190 30.94 2.24 -10.47
N TYR A 191 30.36 1.46 -9.57
CA TYR A 191 30.64 1.49 -8.13
C TYR A 191 30.57 0.06 -7.59
N GLN A 192 31.68 -0.40 -7.01
CA GLN A 192 31.86 -1.81 -6.62
C GLN A 192 31.59 -2.76 -7.82
N ASP A 193 30.66 -3.70 -7.68
CA ASP A 193 30.24 -4.65 -8.73
C ASP A 193 28.99 -4.19 -9.50
N GLN A 194 28.56 -2.95 -9.30
CA GLN A 194 27.33 -2.37 -9.86
C GLN A 194 27.63 -1.34 -10.95
N ALA A 195 26.80 -1.31 -11.99
CA ALA A 195 26.96 -0.39 -13.11
C ALA A 195 25.64 0.17 -13.67
N VAL A 196 25.57 1.49 -13.82
CA VAL A 196 24.45 2.21 -14.45
C VAL A 196 24.95 2.99 -15.66
N VAL A 197 24.20 2.96 -16.76
CA VAL A 197 24.49 3.74 -17.98
C VAL A 197 23.36 4.71 -18.26
N ILE A 198 23.67 5.96 -18.60
CA ILE A 198 22.74 6.98 -19.09
C ILE A 198 23.17 7.37 -20.50
N THR A 199 22.30 7.20 -21.49
CA THR A 199 22.69 7.42 -22.89
C THR A 199 22.62 8.87 -23.35
N GLY A 200 21.85 9.70 -22.65
CA GLY A 200 21.31 10.93 -23.23
C GLY A 200 20.36 10.62 -24.39
N ASP A 201 20.04 11.65 -25.18
CA ASP A 201 19.30 11.49 -26.42
C ASP A 201 20.23 10.97 -27.53
N LEU A 202 19.75 10.04 -28.34
CA LEU A 202 20.56 9.45 -29.40
C LEU A 202 19.75 8.78 -30.50
N THR A 203 20.47 8.44 -31.56
CA THR A 203 20.12 7.43 -32.56
C THR A 203 20.96 6.17 -32.36
N TYR A 204 20.83 5.18 -33.25
CA TYR A 204 21.60 3.94 -33.15
C TYR A 204 23.13 4.19 -33.12
N SER A 205 23.82 3.51 -32.21
CA SER A 205 25.28 3.58 -32.02
C SER A 205 25.89 2.19 -31.92
N ASP A 206 26.85 1.88 -32.78
CA ASP A 206 27.60 0.62 -32.73
C ASP A 206 28.52 0.51 -31.50
N GLU A 207 28.89 1.64 -30.90
CA GLU A 207 29.85 1.69 -29.78
C GLU A 207 29.16 1.61 -28.41
N LEU A 208 27.88 2.03 -28.33
CA LEU A 208 27.13 2.04 -27.07
C LEU A 208 27.08 0.66 -26.39
N PRO A 209 26.89 -0.46 -27.11
CA PRO A 209 26.90 -1.78 -26.48
C PRO A 209 28.21 -2.12 -25.75
N THR A 210 29.34 -1.56 -26.21
CA THR A 210 30.64 -1.75 -25.57
C THR A 210 30.71 -0.99 -24.25
N LEU A 211 30.25 0.27 -24.24
CA LEU A 211 30.13 1.04 -23.00
C LEU A 211 29.18 0.35 -22.02
N ALA A 212 28.00 -0.11 -22.48
CA ALA A 212 26.96 -0.68 -21.64
C ALA A 212 27.15 -2.14 -21.26
N LYS A 213 28.28 -2.75 -21.62
CA LYS A 213 28.50 -4.19 -21.45
C LYS A 213 28.30 -4.64 -20.00
N ASN A 214 27.40 -5.60 -19.80
CA ASN A 214 27.01 -6.18 -18.51
C ASN A 214 26.53 -5.16 -17.47
N ALA A 215 26.09 -3.96 -17.89
CA ALA A 215 25.53 -2.99 -16.95
C ALA A 215 24.26 -3.54 -16.28
N ASP A 216 24.04 -3.18 -15.03
CA ASP A 216 22.81 -3.51 -14.33
C ASP A 216 21.64 -2.73 -14.92
N PHE A 217 21.86 -1.45 -15.24
CA PHE A 217 20.85 -0.57 -15.81
C PHE A 217 21.41 0.20 -17.02
N MET A 218 20.62 0.30 -18.09
CA MET A 218 20.85 1.25 -19.19
C MET A 218 19.61 2.13 -19.34
N ILE A 219 19.74 3.40 -18.96
CA ILE A 219 18.74 4.46 -19.05
C ILE A 219 18.86 5.13 -20.41
N ILE A 220 17.82 5.00 -21.24
CA ILE A 220 17.84 5.30 -22.67
C ILE A 220 16.63 6.12 -23.12
N ASP A 221 16.81 6.95 -24.14
CA ASP A 221 15.75 7.70 -24.83
C ASP A 221 14.60 6.80 -25.34
N SER A 222 13.35 7.28 -25.21
CA SER A 222 12.11 6.62 -25.61
C SER A 222 11.72 6.78 -27.09
N GLY A 223 12.68 7.09 -27.96
CA GLY A 223 12.49 7.13 -29.40
C GLY A 223 11.73 5.90 -29.94
N GLY A 224 10.64 6.16 -30.67
CA GLY A 224 9.87 5.13 -31.38
C GLY A 224 8.79 4.40 -30.57
N MET A 225 8.50 4.84 -29.34
CA MET A 225 7.38 4.30 -28.54
C MET A 225 6.05 4.31 -29.30
N VAL A 226 5.24 3.28 -29.04
CA VAL A 226 3.88 3.17 -29.57
C VAL A 226 2.94 3.98 -28.69
N MET A 227 2.08 4.82 -29.29
CA MET A 227 1.13 5.66 -28.57
C MET A 227 -0.29 5.06 -28.59
N LYS A 228 -1.07 5.26 -27.53
CA LYS A 228 -2.44 4.73 -27.38
C LYS A 228 -3.45 5.24 -28.43
N ASP A 229 -3.19 6.37 -29.07
CA ASP A 229 -4.05 6.94 -30.11
C ASP A 229 -3.80 6.36 -31.52
N GLY A 230 -3.00 5.28 -31.61
CA GLY A 230 -2.66 4.62 -32.86
C GLY A 230 -1.70 5.42 -33.75
N ARG A 231 -1.29 6.62 -33.33
CA ARG A 231 -0.20 7.36 -33.97
C ARG A 231 1.09 6.75 -33.46
N ARG A 232 1.67 5.82 -34.21
CA ARG A 232 3.12 5.65 -34.10
C ARG A 232 3.73 7.03 -34.30
N ASN A 233 4.69 7.42 -33.45
CA ASN A 233 5.53 8.59 -33.69
C ASN A 233 6.41 8.32 -34.94
N THR A 234 5.73 8.21 -36.07
CA THR A 234 6.30 8.14 -37.40
C THR A 234 6.33 9.57 -37.85
N ASN A 235 7.49 10.19 -37.69
CA ASN A 235 7.90 11.17 -38.68
C ASN A 235 7.65 10.51 -40.04
N LYS A 236 6.70 11.10 -40.80
CA LYS A 236 6.13 10.55 -42.03
C LYS A 236 7.21 9.98 -42.96
N GLY A 237 7.38 8.66 -42.93
CA GLY A 237 7.98 7.89 -44.02
C GLY A 237 6.86 7.51 -44.98
N ASN A 238 6.83 8.14 -46.15
CA ASN A 238 5.79 7.95 -47.17
C ASN A 238 5.48 6.47 -47.48
N LYS A 239 4.19 6.17 -47.63
CA LYS A 239 3.63 4.92 -48.17
C LYS A 239 4.37 4.51 -49.45
N VAL A 240 4.92 3.29 -49.47
CA VAL A 240 5.33 2.61 -50.70
C VAL A 240 4.07 2.13 -51.41
N ASN A 241 3.72 2.78 -52.51
CA ASN A 241 2.75 2.24 -53.47
C ASN A 241 3.39 1.06 -54.20
N LYS A 242 2.79 -0.13 -54.05
CA LYS A 242 3.00 -1.25 -54.97
C LYS A 242 2.42 -0.87 -56.33
N ASN A 243 3.29 -0.61 -57.30
CA ASN A 243 3.08 -1.00 -58.70
C ASN A 243 4.44 -1.07 -59.39
N GLY A 244 4.66 -2.19 -60.09
CA GLY A 244 5.94 -2.50 -60.70
C GLY A 244 6.28 -1.60 -61.87
N SER A 245 7.54 -1.16 -61.94
CA SER A 245 8.36 -1.22 -63.15
C SER A 245 9.84 -1.13 -62.78
N GLN A 246 10.68 -1.88 -63.48
CA GLN A 246 12.13 -1.74 -63.45
C GLN A 246 12.53 -0.36 -64.00
N SER A 247 13.38 0.41 -63.30
CA SER A 247 14.54 1.06 -63.92
C SER A 247 15.49 1.72 -62.91
N LEU A 248 16.78 1.47 -63.16
CA LEU A 248 17.95 2.36 -63.13
C LEU A 248 18.38 3.06 -61.81
N ARG A 249 19.65 2.77 -61.48
CA ARG A 249 20.55 3.48 -60.56
C ARG A 249 20.49 5.01 -60.73
N GLY A 250 20.38 5.72 -59.62
CA GLY A 250 20.61 7.17 -59.52
C GLY A 250 20.90 7.58 -58.08
N LYS A 251 22.10 8.11 -57.85
CA LYS A 251 22.57 8.70 -56.58
C LYS A 251 21.68 9.88 -56.16
N GLY A 252 21.51 10.04 -54.84
CA GLY A 252 21.11 11.31 -54.21
C GLY A 252 19.70 11.32 -53.63
N LYS A 253 19.57 10.96 -52.36
CA LYS A 253 18.53 11.49 -51.47
C LYS A 253 19.07 11.50 -50.05
N GLN A 254 19.41 12.68 -49.56
CA GLN A 254 19.55 12.96 -48.13
C GLN A 254 18.28 12.48 -47.45
N SER A 255 18.39 11.41 -46.67
CA SER A 255 17.34 11.00 -45.74
C SER A 255 17.24 12.08 -44.69
N THR A 256 16.03 12.58 -44.42
CA THR A 256 15.75 13.35 -43.20
C THR A 256 16.20 12.49 -42.01
N GLU A 257 17.30 12.88 -41.38
CA GLU A 257 17.88 12.16 -40.24
C GLU A 257 16.85 12.11 -39.11
N ARG A 258 16.63 10.91 -38.56
CA ARG A 258 15.78 10.75 -37.38
C ARG A 258 16.56 11.28 -36.19
N ALA A 259 15.95 12.14 -35.38
CA ALA A 259 16.62 12.70 -34.20
C ALA A 259 16.66 11.72 -33.02
N HIS A 260 15.83 10.68 -33.02
CA HIS A 260 15.70 9.73 -31.91
C HIS A 260 15.72 8.29 -32.40
N LEU A 261 16.02 7.39 -31.48
CA LEU A 261 15.99 5.94 -31.65
C LEU A 261 14.63 5.41 -32.12
N ASN A 262 14.61 4.15 -32.53
CA ASN A 262 13.39 3.36 -32.56
C ASN A 262 13.51 2.18 -31.57
N LEU A 263 12.38 1.51 -31.31
CA LEU A 263 12.36 0.41 -30.33
C LEU A 263 13.21 -0.80 -30.73
N ALA A 264 13.35 -1.09 -32.04
CA ALA A 264 14.18 -2.19 -32.50
C ALA A 264 15.68 -1.88 -32.30
N ASP A 265 16.09 -0.64 -32.54
CA ASP A 265 17.46 -0.17 -32.38
C ASP A 265 17.89 -0.20 -30.90
N SER A 266 17.08 0.41 -30.02
CA SER A 266 17.35 0.48 -28.57
C SER A 266 17.39 -0.92 -27.92
N SER A 267 16.41 -1.76 -28.23
CA SER A 267 16.37 -3.15 -27.72
C SER A 267 17.53 -4.00 -28.24
N SER A 268 17.94 -3.83 -29.51
CA SER A 268 19.09 -4.55 -30.05
C SER A 268 20.40 -4.15 -29.38
N MET A 269 20.63 -2.86 -29.14
CA MET A 269 21.83 -2.41 -28.42
C MET A 269 21.88 -2.94 -26.98
N ALA A 270 20.74 -2.96 -26.28
CA ALA A 270 20.64 -3.49 -24.92
C ALA A 270 20.98 -4.99 -24.86
N GLU A 271 20.48 -5.78 -25.81
CA GLU A 271 20.76 -7.21 -25.91
C GLU A 271 22.24 -7.47 -26.23
N GLN A 272 22.81 -6.73 -27.18
CA GLN A 272 24.23 -6.84 -27.54
C GLN A 272 25.16 -6.53 -26.36
N ALA A 273 24.75 -5.59 -25.50
CA ALA A 273 25.46 -5.24 -24.28
C ALA A 273 25.24 -6.25 -23.14
N ASN A 274 24.29 -7.18 -23.25
CA ASN A 274 23.88 -8.06 -22.14
C ASN A 274 23.52 -7.24 -20.88
N VAL A 275 22.79 -6.15 -21.06
CA VAL A 275 22.27 -5.33 -19.95
C VAL A 275 21.19 -6.13 -19.21
N LYS A 276 21.12 -6.00 -17.89
CA LYS A 276 20.08 -6.67 -17.09
C LYS A 276 18.74 -5.93 -17.17
N ASN A 277 18.76 -4.60 -17.05
CA ASN A 277 17.58 -3.75 -17.04
C ASN A 277 17.71 -2.60 -18.05
N LEU A 278 16.79 -2.52 -19.01
CA LEU A 278 16.67 -1.44 -20.00
C LEU A 278 15.60 -0.45 -19.54
N VAL A 279 15.98 0.79 -19.23
CA VAL A 279 15.08 1.80 -18.66
C VAL A 279 14.83 2.90 -19.68
N TYR A 280 13.60 3.02 -20.18
CA TYR A 280 13.22 4.09 -21.10
C TYR A 280 12.84 5.37 -20.36
N THR A 281 13.34 6.51 -20.79
CA THR A 281 13.01 7.85 -20.27
C THR A 281 12.80 8.82 -21.45
N HIS A 282 12.70 10.12 -21.20
CA HIS A 282 12.53 11.16 -22.23
C HIS A 282 11.23 10.98 -23.05
N PHE A 283 10.10 10.90 -22.37
CA PHE A 283 8.81 10.65 -23.03
C PHE A 283 8.21 11.92 -23.64
N ASN A 284 8.00 11.89 -24.96
CA ASN A 284 7.36 12.97 -25.73
C ASN A 284 5.87 13.16 -25.42
N ALA A 285 5.20 12.19 -24.80
CA ALA A 285 3.79 12.26 -24.43
C ALA A 285 3.44 11.24 -23.33
N THR A 286 2.40 11.53 -22.53
CA THR A 286 1.97 10.71 -21.38
C THR A 286 1.09 9.51 -21.76
N THR A 287 0.72 9.36 -23.03
CA THR A 287 -0.22 8.34 -23.53
C THR A 287 0.47 7.18 -24.22
N VAL A 288 1.68 6.81 -23.80
CA VAL A 288 2.41 5.65 -24.33
C VAL A 288 1.58 4.38 -24.12
N ASP A 289 1.46 3.57 -25.17
CA ASP A 289 0.97 2.20 -25.10
C ASP A 289 2.16 1.31 -24.72
N THR A 290 2.34 1.13 -23.41
CA THR A 290 3.44 0.35 -22.84
C THR A 290 3.37 -1.11 -23.27
N VAL A 291 2.17 -1.67 -23.47
CA VAL A 291 1.98 -3.06 -23.93
C VAL A 291 2.46 -3.22 -25.37
N ALA A 292 2.03 -2.32 -26.27
CA ALA A 292 2.43 -2.39 -27.67
C ALA A 292 3.92 -2.06 -27.86
N SER A 293 4.45 -1.13 -27.08
CA SER A 293 5.88 -0.78 -27.08
C SER A 293 6.72 -1.94 -26.56
N LEU A 294 6.34 -2.55 -25.43
CA LEU A 294 7.01 -3.71 -24.85
C LEU A 294 7.05 -4.87 -25.84
N LYS A 295 5.95 -5.13 -26.56
CA LYS A 295 5.91 -6.16 -27.61
C LYS A 295 6.91 -5.92 -28.74
N GLU A 296 7.20 -4.67 -29.09
CA GLU A 296 8.20 -4.34 -30.11
C GLU A 296 9.63 -4.50 -29.57
N ILE A 297 9.89 -4.03 -28.34
CA ILE A 297 11.17 -4.16 -27.64
C ILE A 297 11.55 -5.64 -27.44
N GLN A 298 10.58 -6.44 -27.00
CA GLN A 298 10.71 -7.89 -26.82
C GLN A 298 10.91 -8.66 -28.14
N LYS A 299 11.06 -8.03 -29.30
CA LYS A 299 11.54 -8.75 -30.49
C LYS A 299 13.03 -9.00 -30.42
N ASN A 300 13.80 -8.05 -29.87
CA ASN A 300 15.26 -8.09 -29.89
C ASN A 300 15.89 -8.20 -28.50
N TYR A 301 15.17 -7.86 -27.42
CA TYR A 301 15.70 -7.87 -26.05
C TYR A 301 14.93 -8.82 -25.14
N ARG A 302 15.65 -9.58 -24.31
CA ARG A 302 15.08 -10.58 -23.37
C ARG A 302 15.22 -10.20 -21.90
N GLY A 303 16.02 -9.19 -21.58
CA GLY A 303 16.19 -8.68 -20.22
C GLY A 303 14.99 -7.87 -19.72
N ASN A 304 15.11 -7.30 -18.53
CA ASN A 304 14.03 -6.53 -17.90
C ASN A 304 13.87 -5.17 -18.58
N VAL A 305 12.63 -4.72 -18.81
CA VAL A 305 12.32 -3.44 -19.45
C VAL A 305 11.51 -2.59 -18.48
N ILE A 306 11.98 -1.37 -18.22
CA ILE A 306 11.38 -0.41 -17.29
C ILE A 306 11.00 0.84 -18.08
N PHE A 307 9.81 1.38 -17.85
CA PHE A 307 9.42 2.70 -18.36
C PHE A 307 9.56 3.68 -17.20
N GLY A 308 10.58 4.54 -17.27
CA GLY A 308 10.92 5.50 -16.23
C GLY A 308 9.77 6.45 -15.93
N GLU A 309 9.63 6.80 -14.66
CA GLU A 309 8.69 7.80 -14.18
C GLU A 309 9.44 8.78 -13.29
N ASP A 310 8.89 9.97 -13.13
CA ASP A 310 9.45 10.95 -12.21
C ASP A 310 9.57 10.36 -10.81
N LEU A 311 10.67 10.69 -10.16
CA LEU A 311 11.12 10.22 -8.85
C LEU A 311 11.53 8.74 -8.78
N MET A 312 11.37 7.93 -9.83
CA MET A 312 11.69 6.49 -9.80
C MET A 312 13.15 6.19 -9.40
N VAL A 313 13.40 5.41 -8.34
CA VAL A 313 14.75 4.90 -8.01
C VAL A 313 14.98 3.51 -8.62
N ILE A 314 16.15 3.32 -9.22
CA ILE A 314 16.65 2.04 -9.72
C ILE A 314 17.95 1.68 -8.98
N GLN A 315 18.04 0.47 -8.42
CA GLN A 315 19.25 -0.05 -7.77
C GLN A 315 19.38 -1.57 -7.96
N ALA A 316 20.59 -2.11 -7.92
CA ALA A 316 20.77 -3.55 -8.16
C ALA A 316 20.22 -4.36 -6.97
N GLY A 317 19.17 -5.16 -7.21
CA GLY A 317 18.46 -5.94 -6.20
C GLY A 317 17.15 -5.33 -5.69
N ILE A 318 16.86 -4.06 -6.02
CA ILE A 318 15.61 -3.36 -5.69
C ILE A 318 15.35 -2.34 -6.82
N VAL A 319 14.29 -2.47 -7.61
CA VAL A 319 13.79 -1.31 -8.38
C VAL A 319 12.79 -0.60 -7.47
N SER A 320 13.21 0.47 -6.79
CA SER A 320 12.36 1.23 -5.86
C SER A 320 11.86 2.53 -6.50
N VAL A 321 10.71 2.52 -7.16
CA VAL A 321 9.97 3.76 -7.42
C VAL A 321 9.48 4.33 -6.07
N PRO A 322 9.60 5.63 -5.74
CA PRO A 322 8.76 6.26 -4.73
C PRO A 322 7.44 6.58 -5.41
N THR A 323 6.67 5.53 -5.64
CA THR A 323 5.22 5.58 -5.79
C THR A 323 4.71 4.33 -5.12
N ALA A 324 3.68 4.51 -4.31
CA ALA A 324 2.91 3.40 -3.78
C ALA A 324 2.58 2.38 -4.90
N PRO A 325 2.54 1.10 -4.54
CA PRO A 325 3.14 0.08 -5.37
C PRO A 325 2.15 -0.45 -6.41
N LEU A 326 2.65 -0.68 -7.62
CA LEU A 326 1.95 -1.37 -8.69
C LEU A 326 2.95 -2.08 -9.57
N ILE A 327 3.22 -3.31 -9.21
CA ILE A 327 3.86 -4.24 -10.11
C ILE A 327 2.74 -5.16 -10.69
N SER A 328 3.05 -5.83 -11.80
CA SER A 328 2.24 -6.50 -12.82
C SER A 328 1.56 -7.83 -12.46
N THR A 329 0.66 -8.32 -13.34
CA THR A 329 0.34 -9.77 -13.41
C THR A 329 0.39 -10.40 -14.82
N SER A 330 0.66 -11.72 -14.96
CA SER A 330 1.86 -12.39 -15.55
C SER A 330 1.57 -13.22 -16.80
N ASN A 331 2.63 -13.56 -17.58
CA ASN A 331 3.15 -14.96 -17.67
C ASN A 331 4.45 -15.09 -18.50
N LEU A 332 5.52 -14.51 -17.93
CA LEU A 332 6.95 -14.90 -17.84
C LEU A 332 7.49 -13.92 -16.77
N PRO A 333 8.08 -14.38 -15.66
CA PRO A 333 7.42 -14.36 -14.34
C PRO A 333 6.73 -13.02 -14.02
N LYS A 334 5.54 -13.06 -13.41
CA LYS A 334 4.82 -11.89 -12.84
C LYS A 334 5.84 -10.92 -12.28
N VAL A 335 6.11 -9.78 -12.94
CA VAL A 335 6.79 -8.70 -12.20
C VAL A 335 5.77 -8.44 -11.12
N ASP A 336 6.16 -8.74 -9.92
CA ASP A 336 5.27 -9.18 -8.89
C ASP A 336 4.33 -8.10 -8.37
N SER A 337 3.15 -7.84 -8.98
CA SER A 337 1.91 -7.68 -8.20
C SER A 337 1.84 -6.74 -7.03
N SER A 338 2.85 -5.95 -6.68
CA SER A 338 3.02 -5.68 -5.28
C SER A 338 1.99 -4.64 -4.93
N TYR A 339 1.01 -5.01 -4.12
CA TYR A 339 0.02 -4.10 -3.58
C TYR A 339 0.09 -4.21 -2.07
N ALA A 340 0.09 -3.06 -1.41
CA ALA A 340 0.06 -3.01 0.04
C ALA A 340 -1.36 -3.25 0.53
N ILE A 341 -1.56 -4.20 1.44
CA ILE A 341 -2.85 -4.40 2.11
C ILE A 341 -2.98 -3.33 3.19
N VAL A 342 -4.02 -2.51 3.10
CA VAL A 342 -4.34 -1.50 4.13
C VAL A 342 -4.63 -2.19 5.46
N ASP A 343 -4.19 -1.59 6.54
CA ASP A 343 -4.51 -1.98 7.92
C ASP A 343 -6.01 -1.80 8.21
N THR A 344 -6.53 -2.52 9.21
CA THR A 344 -7.93 -2.42 9.64
C THR A 344 -8.25 -1.13 10.39
N GLY A 345 -7.22 -0.46 10.92
CA GLY A 345 -7.33 0.73 11.77
C GLY A 345 -7.68 0.42 13.23
N GLN A 346 -7.78 -0.85 13.63
CA GLN A 346 -8.05 -1.22 15.02
C GLN A 346 -6.79 -1.07 15.87
N ARG A 347 -6.87 -0.30 16.95
CA ARG A 347 -5.75 -0.01 17.86
C ARG A 347 -6.08 -0.34 19.32
N ILE A 348 -7.35 -0.55 19.63
CA ILE A 348 -7.81 -1.01 20.93
C ILE A 348 -7.66 -2.53 21.04
N ALA A 349 -7.24 -3.01 22.23
CA ALA A 349 -7.16 -4.44 22.53
C ALA A 349 -8.43 -4.93 23.23
N TYR A 350 -8.81 -6.17 22.93
CA TYR A 350 -10.06 -6.76 23.39
C TYR A 350 -9.83 -8.16 23.97
N SER A 351 -10.60 -8.49 25.00
CA SER A 351 -10.80 -9.86 25.47
C SER A 351 -11.97 -10.51 24.71
N ASN A 352 -12.58 -11.53 25.31
CA ASN A 352 -13.81 -12.15 24.81
C ASN A 352 -15.04 -11.23 24.86
N ASN A 353 -15.02 -10.16 25.65
CA ASN A 353 -16.21 -9.37 25.95
C ASN A 353 -15.93 -7.95 26.48
N ASP A 354 -14.67 -7.57 26.67
CA ASP A 354 -14.29 -6.28 27.25
C ASP A 354 -13.10 -5.66 26.50
N ILE A 355 -12.93 -4.36 26.66
CA ILE A 355 -11.70 -3.65 26.31
C ILE A 355 -10.64 -3.98 27.37
N ILE A 356 -9.41 -4.25 26.92
CA ILE A 356 -8.26 -4.54 27.79
C ILE A 356 -7.09 -3.64 27.43
N SER A 357 -6.13 -3.52 28.35
CA SER A 357 -4.82 -2.95 28.03
C SER A 357 -4.12 -3.80 26.97
N LEU A 358 -3.25 -3.19 26.17
CA LEU A 358 -2.46 -3.91 25.17
C LEU A 358 -1.68 -5.08 25.83
N PRO A 359 -1.94 -6.35 25.44
CA PRO A 359 -1.27 -7.50 26.05
C PRO A 359 0.23 -7.52 25.71
N ALA A 360 1.06 -7.96 26.65
CA ALA A 360 2.48 -8.21 26.39
C ALA A 360 2.70 -9.60 25.76
N ASP A 361 3.91 -9.85 25.29
CA ASP A 361 4.28 -11.17 24.76
C ASP A 361 4.01 -12.27 25.80
N ASN A 362 3.38 -13.36 25.35
CA ASN A 362 2.86 -14.49 26.16
C ASN A 362 1.63 -14.21 27.06
N ASP A 363 1.09 -12.99 27.07
CA ASP A 363 -0.20 -12.74 27.72
C ASP A 363 -1.37 -13.32 26.90
N LYS A 364 -2.49 -13.61 27.58
CA LYS A 364 -3.74 -13.96 26.87
C LYS A 364 -4.13 -12.83 25.94
N PHE A 365 -4.63 -13.21 24.76
CA PHE A 365 -5.04 -12.28 23.70
C PHE A 365 -3.89 -11.46 23.07
N PHE A 366 -2.62 -11.79 23.34
CA PHE A 366 -1.51 -11.27 22.56
C PHE A 366 -1.57 -11.78 21.10
N GLY A 367 -1.12 -10.95 20.16
CA GLY A 367 -1.15 -11.28 18.72
C GLY A 367 -2.49 -10.98 18.04
N GLN A 368 -3.38 -10.24 18.71
CA GLN A 368 -4.58 -9.68 18.09
C GLN A 368 -4.23 -8.50 17.16
N ASP A 369 -5.20 -7.96 16.43
CA ASP A 369 -4.97 -6.92 15.41
C ASP A 369 -4.21 -5.70 15.98
N SER A 370 -4.61 -5.22 17.16
CA SER A 370 -3.95 -4.08 17.83
C SER A 370 -2.51 -4.34 18.30
N SER A 371 -2.05 -5.60 18.29
CA SER A 371 -0.63 -5.92 18.56
C SER A 371 0.29 -5.56 17.40
N TYR A 372 -0.26 -5.41 16.18
CA TYR A 372 0.53 -5.21 14.96
C TYR A 372 0.14 -3.90 14.26
N ILE A 373 1.15 -3.21 13.72
CA ILE A 373 0.99 -2.02 12.89
C ILE A 373 1.55 -2.37 11.52
N ILE A 374 0.69 -2.35 10.51
CA ILE A 374 1.08 -2.55 9.11
C ILE A 374 0.90 -1.24 8.32
N ASN A 375 0.23 -1.26 7.18
CA ASN A 375 -0.03 -0.09 6.35
C ASN A 375 -1.23 0.72 6.85
N ALA A 376 -1.03 1.59 7.86
CA ALA A 376 -2.09 2.41 8.42
C ALA A 376 -2.90 3.16 7.33
N PRO A 377 -4.25 3.25 7.41
CA PRO A 377 -5.05 3.91 6.39
C PRO A 377 -4.61 5.36 6.19
N SER A 378 -4.37 5.76 4.94
CA SER A 378 -3.89 7.10 4.58
C SER A 378 -4.59 7.57 3.31
N TYR A 379 -5.19 8.76 3.39
CA TYR A 379 -5.99 9.32 2.31
C TYR A 379 -5.59 10.77 2.03
N THR A 380 -5.76 11.19 0.78
CA THR A 380 -5.62 12.57 0.33
C THR A 380 -6.91 13.01 -0.36
N ASP A 381 -7.53 14.08 0.14
CA ASP A 381 -8.62 14.74 -0.57
C ASP A 381 -8.03 15.62 -1.69
N ASN A 382 -8.34 15.29 -2.94
CA ASN A 382 -7.83 16.02 -4.10
C ASN A 382 -8.59 17.33 -4.35
N ASN A 383 -9.61 17.65 -3.53
CA ASN A 383 -10.44 18.85 -3.60
C ASN A 383 -11.22 19.01 -4.93
N ASP A 384 -11.42 17.91 -5.65
CA ASP A 384 -12.15 17.84 -6.93
C ASP A 384 -13.29 16.80 -6.91
N GLY A 385 -13.62 16.31 -5.71
CA GLY A 385 -14.58 15.22 -5.48
C GLY A 385 -13.98 13.82 -5.53
N THR A 386 -12.65 13.70 -5.66
CA THR A 386 -11.92 12.42 -5.59
C THR A 386 -11.04 12.32 -4.35
N ILE A 387 -10.86 11.10 -3.85
CA ILE A 387 -9.99 10.75 -2.71
C ILE A 387 -8.92 9.77 -3.19
N THR A 388 -7.65 10.12 -3.03
CA THR A 388 -6.54 9.18 -3.25
C THR A 388 -6.32 8.36 -1.99
N ASP A 389 -6.27 7.04 -2.12
CA ASP A 389 -5.79 6.13 -1.10
C ASP A 389 -4.28 5.93 -1.29
N ASN A 390 -3.50 6.45 -0.33
CA ASN A 390 -2.04 6.49 -0.42
C ASN A 390 -1.38 5.13 -0.18
N VAL A 391 -2.12 4.15 0.35
CA VAL A 391 -1.62 2.78 0.55
C VAL A 391 -1.87 1.95 -0.71
N THR A 392 -3.10 2.00 -1.21
CA THR A 392 -3.50 1.15 -2.35
C THR A 392 -3.23 1.78 -3.70
N SER A 393 -2.91 3.08 -3.77
CA SER A 393 -2.83 3.85 -5.02
C SER A 393 -4.14 3.84 -5.83
N LEU A 394 -5.26 3.51 -5.19
CA LEU A 394 -6.59 3.65 -5.77
C LEU A 394 -7.06 5.11 -5.62
N VAL A 395 -7.83 5.58 -6.60
CA VAL A 395 -8.50 6.88 -6.50
C VAL A 395 -10.01 6.65 -6.52
N TRP A 396 -10.67 7.18 -5.51
CA TRP A 396 -12.06 6.90 -5.18
C TRP A 396 -12.95 8.10 -5.40
N GLN A 397 -14.18 7.84 -5.83
CA GLN A 397 -15.27 8.81 -5.74
C GLN A 397 -15.58 9.12 -4.27
N LYS A 398 -15.60 10.41 -3.90
CA LYS A 398 -15.89 10.88 -2.54
C LYS A 398 -17.35 10.65 -2.11
N ASP A 399 -18.30 10.96 -2.99
CA ASP A 399 -19.75 10.85 -2.74
C ASP A 399 -20.40 9.88 -3.73
N MET A 400 -21.07 8.85 -3.22
CA MET A 400 -21.73 7.79 -4.01
C MET A 400 -22.99 8.27 -4.73
N GLY A 401 -23.60 9.37 -4.28
CA GLY A 401 -24.89 9.85 -4.78
C GLY A 401 -26.03 8.91 -4.39
N GLN A 402 -26.98 8.67 -5.30
CA GLN A 402 -28.17 7.85 -5.05
C GLN A 402 -27.95 6.36 -5.37
N LYS A 403 -28.80 5.51 -4.81
CA LYS A 403 -28.83 4.06 -5.11
C LYS A 403 -29.18 3.81 -6.57
N LEU A 404 -28.49 2.84 -7.19
CA LEU A 404 -28.66 2.41 -8.57
C LEU A 404 -28.85 0.90 -8.63
N SER A 405 -29.54 0.41 -9.65
CA SER A 405 -29.42 -0.99 -10.03
C SER A 405 -28.05 -1.27 -10.66
N PHE A 406 -27.68 -2.54 -10.74
CA PHE A 406 -26.39 -2.94 -11.30
C PHE A 406 -26.19 -2.46 -12.75
N GLU A 407 -27.21 -2.60 -13.61
CA GLU A 407 -27.18 -2.14 -15.01
C GLU A 407 -27.11 -0.61 -15.13
N GLU A 408 -27.83 0.12 -14.27
CA GLU A 408 -27.75 1.59 -14.20
C GLU A 408 -26.34 2.03 -13.80
N ALA A 409 -25.68 1.33 -12.88
CA ALA A 409 -24.31 1.62 -12.46
C ALA A 409 -23.28 1.36 -13.57
N LEU A 410 -23.41 0.24 -14.31
CA LEU A 410 -22.58 -0.06 -15.48
C LEU A 410 -22.69 1.02 -16.56
N THR A 411 -23.88 1.59 -16.75
CA THR A 411 -24.07 2.72 -17.67
C THR A 411 -23.41 3.98 -17.12
N LYS A 412 -23.75 4.35 -15.88
CA LYS A 412 -23.29 5.60 -15.25
C LYS A 412 -21.78 5.69 -15.18
N VAL A 413 -21.08 4.61 -14.83
CA VAL A 413 -19.63 4.65 -14.61
C VAL A 413 -18.84 5.03 -15.87
N ASN A 414 -19.35 4.68 -17.06
CA ASN A 414 -18.74 5.06 -18.35
C ASN A 414 -18.92 6.56 -18.68
N GLU A 415 -19.96 7.18 -18.12
CA GLU A 415 -20.32 8.58 -18.37
C GLU A 415 -19.62 9.55 -17.40
N VAL A 416 -19.24 9.09 -16.21
CA VAL A 416 -18.63 9.93 -15.17
C VAL A 416 -17.33 10.57 -15.67
N LYS A 417 -17.19 11.86 -15.36
CA LYS A 417 -15.99 12.70 -15.63
C LYS A 417 -15.47 13.40 -14.36
N LEU A 418 -15.67 12.77 -13.20
CA LEU A 418 -15.29 13.29 -11.88
C LEU A 418 -13.77 13.49 -11.79
N GLY A 419 -13.33 14.62 -11.22
CA GLY A 419 -11.91 15.02 -11.18
C GLY A 419 -11.25 15.20 -12.56
N GLY A 420 -12.04 15.34 -13.64
CA GLY A 420 -11.52 15.38 -15.01
C GLY A 420 -11.16 14.02 -15.60
N TYR A 421 -11.39 12.91 -14.88
CA TYR A 421 -11.01 11.56 -15.30
C TYR A 421 -12.15 10.79 -15.96
N SER A 422 -11.83 9.90 -16.89
CA SER A 422 -12.83 9.16 -17.70
C SER A 422 -12.69 7.63 -17.64
N ASP A 423 -11.70 7.13 -16.90
CA ASP A 423 -11.33 5.72 -16.72
C ASP A 423 -11.90 5.13 -15.42
N TRP A 424 -13.06 5.64 -14.97
CA TRP A 424 -13.75 5.14 -13.80
C TRP A 424 -14.31 3.72 -14.02
N ARG A 425 -14.36 2.93 -12.96
CA ARG A 425 -14.95 1.58 -12.94
C ARG A 425 -15.63 1.26 -11.61
N ILE A 426 -16.44 0.21 -11.60
CA ILE A 426 -17.00 -0.35 -10.37
C ILE A 426 -15.87 -1.17 -9.70
N PRO A 427 -15.56 -0.94 -8.41
CA PRO A 427 -14.49 -1.64 -7.69
C PRO A 427 -14.80 -3.13 -7.56
N THR A 428 -13.78 -3.97 -7.58
CA THR A 428 -13.88 -5.35 -7.10
C THR A 428 -14.16 -5.37 -5.60
N ILE A 429 -14.60 -6.51 -5.05
CA ILE A 429 -14.86 -6.61 -3.62
C ILE A 429 -13.59 -6.43 -2.77
N LYS A 430 -12.42 -6.88 -3.25
CA LYS A 430 -11.13 -6.67 -2.56
C LYS A 430 -10.79 -5.18 -2.49
N GLU A 431 -10.96 -4.44 -3.58
CA GLU A 431 -10.76 -2.99 -3.60
C GLU A 431 -11.76 -2.28 -2.69
N LEU A 432 -13.06 -2.60 -2.79
CA LEU A 432 -14.08 -1.94 -1.98
C LEU A 432 -13.88 -2.20 -0.48
N TYR A 433 -13.45 -3.41 -0.11
CA TYR A 433 -13.17 -3.76 1.28
C TYR A 433 -11.91 -3.09 1.83
N SER A 434 -10.98 -2.63 0.99
CA SER A 434 -9.79 -1.90 1.44
C SER A 434 -10.12 -0.63 2.24
N LEU A 435 -11.29 -0.03 1.99
CA LEU A 435 -11.79 1.18 2.66
C LEU A 435 -12.34 0.93 4.07
N ILE A 436 -12.60 -0.32 4.46
CA ILE A 436 -13.25 -0.61 5.74
C ILE A 436 -12.34 -0.22 6.92
N GLN A 437 -12.90 0.36 7.98
CA GLN A 437 -12.22 0.68 9.22
C GLN A 437 -12.92 -0.01 10.40
N PHE A 438 -12.19 -0.87 11.11
CA PHE A 438 -12.70 -1.67 12.22
C PHE A 438 -12.74 -0.94 13.58
N SER A 439 -12.53 0.39 13.55
CA SER A 439 -12.89 1.31 14.64
C SER A 439 -14.37 1.70 14.65
N GLY A 440 -15.11 1.38 13.56
CA GLY A 440 -16.55 1.56 13.46
C GLY A 440 -17.34 0.65 14.39
N SER A 441 -18.61 0.98 14.66
CA SER A 441 -19.50 0.11 15.43
C SER A 441 -20.98 0.30 15.14
N VAL A 442 -21.74 -0.77 15.38
CA VAL A 442 -23.19 -0.84 15.17
C VAL A 442 -23.88 -1.48 16.37
N LYS A 443 -25.14 -1.14 16.61
CA LYS A 443 -25.96 -1.80 17.65
C LYS A 443 -27.30 -2.22 17.07
N GLY A 444 -27.35 -3.48 16.60
CA GLY A 444 -28.52 -3.98 15.90
C GLY A 444 -28.72 -3.22 14.59
N GLU A 445 -29.84 -2.51 14.45
CA GLU A 445 -30.15 -1.73 13.24
C GLU A 445 -29.70 -0.26 13.34
N LYS A 446 -29.10 0.13 14.47
CA LYS A 446 -28.65 1.50 14.74
C LYS A 446 -27.17 1.69 14.42
N ALA A 447 -26.87 2.63 13.55
CA ALA A 447 -25.53 3.08 13.22
C ALA A 447 -24.96 3.93 14.37
N LEU A 448 -23.77 3.58 14.88
CA LEU A 448 -23.11 4.37 15.93
C LEU A 448 -21.90 5.12 15.35
N TYR A 449 -20.95 4.37 14.80
CA TYR A 449 -19.78 4.91 14.12
C TYR A 449 -19.60 4.17 12.79
N PRO A 450 -19.39 4.88 11.66
CA PRO A 450 -19.19 4.24 10.38
C PRO A 450 -17.88 3.46 10.35
N PHE A 451 -17.89 2.33 9.64
CA PHE A 451 -16.71 1.52 9.34
C PHE A 451 -15.94 2.08 8.14
N ILE A 452 -15.86 3.41 8.01
CA ILE A 452 -15.14 4.12 6.95
C ILE A 452 -14.73 5.52 7.44
N ASP A 453 -13.66 6.07 6.89
CA ASP A 453 -13.15 7.40 7.26
C ASP A 453 -14.03 8.54 6.72
N THR A 454 -14.92 9.09 7.55
CA THR A 454 -15.84 10.16 7.11
C THR A 454 -15.21 11.53 6.97
N ARG A 455 -13.92 11.68 7.33
CA ARG A 455 -13.14 12.88 7.01
C ARG A 455 -12.89 12.98 5.49
N PHE A 456 -12.82 11.82 4.82
CA PHE A 456 -12.56 11.72 3.39
C PHE A 456 -13.78 11.26 2.60
N PHE A 457 -14.61 10.37 3.15
CA PHE A 457 -15.72 9.77 2.40
C PHE A 457 -17.09 10.23 2.90
N THR A 458 -17.97 10.62 1.97
CA THR A 458 -19.38 10.79 2.29
C THR A 458 -20.04 9.42 2.36
N GLN A 459 -20.49 9.02 3.56
CA GLN A 459 -21.15 7.74 3.80
C GLN A 459 -22.62 7.95 4.20
N PRO A 460 -23.59 7.60 3.34
CA PRO A 460 -25.00 7.60 3.68
C PRO A 460 -25.36 6.44 4.62
N ILE A 461 -26.47 6.61 5.33
CA ILE A 461 -27.23 5.55 6.02
C ILE A 461 -28.55 5.30 5.29
N GLY A 462 -29.24 4.20 5.59
CA GLY A 462 -30.55 3.93 4.99
C GLY A 462 -31.62 4.95 5.41
N ASP A 463 -32.56 5.21 4.50
CA ASP A 463 -33.60 6.20 4.69
C ASP A 463 -34.79 5.66 5.51
N THR A 464 -34.77 5.96 6.81
CA THR A 464 -35.82 5.56 7.75
C THR A 464 -37.18 6.18 7.44
N SER A 465 -37.24 7.32 6.73
CA SER A 465 -38.50 7.92 6.29
C SER A 465 -39.16 7.14 5.15
N SER A 466 -38.36 6.38 4.39
CA SER A 466 -38.79 5.48 3.32
C SER A 466 -38.96 4.03 3.78
N GLY A 467 -38.88 3.77 5.10
CA GLY A 467 -39.03 2.44 5.69
C GLY A 467 -37.78 1.57 5.63
N GLU A 468 -36.63 2.13 5.26
CA GLU A 468 -35.33 1.45 5.38
C GLU A 468 -34.80 1.53 6.82
N ARG A 469 -33.84 0.68 7.16
CA ARG A 469 -33.10 0.76 8.42
C ARG A 469 -31.83 1.56 8.21
N GLU A 470 -31.23 2.12 9.25
CA GLU A 470 -29.98 2.88 9.11
C GLU A 470 -28.86 2.04 8.47
N ILE A 471 -28.86 0.72 8.72
CA ILE A 471 -27.93 -0.25 8.13
C ILE A 471 -28.21 -0.60 6.66
N ASP A 472 -29.31 -0.15 6.06
CA ASP A 472 -29.67 -0.43 4.66
C ASP A 472 -28.96 0.51 3.68
N ALA A 473 -27.61 0.56 3.78
CA ALA A 473 -26.72 1.41 2.99
C ALA A 473 -25.59 0.61 2.33
N GLN A 474 -25.93 -0.54 1.75
CA GLN A 474 -24.95 -1.42 1.12
C GLN A 474 -24.34 -0.79 -0.13
N THR A 475 -23.04 -1.01 -0.33
CA THR A 475 -22.29 -0.58 -1.52
C THR A 475 -21.89 -1.81 -2.32
N TRP A 476 -22.35 -1.92 -3.57
CA TRP A 476 -22.03 -3.05 -4.44
C TRP A 476 -20.66 -2.90 -5.11
N SER A 477 -19.99 -4.05 -5.25
CA SER A 477 -18.79 -4.23 -6.05
C SER A 477 -19.13 -4.74 -7.46
N SER A 478 -18.11 -4.95 -8.29
CA SER A 478 -18.21 -5.66 -9.57
C SER A 478 -18.07 -7.18 -9.41
N THR A 479 -17.84 -7.68 -8.20
CA THR A 479 -17.64 -9.10 -7.93
C THR A 479 -18.98 -9.80 -7.70
N GLU A 480 -19.45 -10.49 -8.72
CA GLU A 480 -20.62 -11.37 -8.62
C GLU A 480 -20.24 -12.70 -7.97
N TYR A 481 -21.13 -13.26 -7.16
CA TYR A 481 -20.95 -14.60 -6.63
C TYR A 481 -21.16 -15.63 -7.74
N VAL A 482 -20.22 -16.57 -7.86
CA VAL A 482 -20.24 -17.57 -8.94
C VAL A 482 -21.37 -18.61 -8.80
N ALA A 483 -21.94 -18.74 -7.60
CA ALA A 483 -23.09 -19.61 -7.33
C ALA A 483 -24.36 -18.80 -6.97
N LYS A 484 -25.42 -19.51 -6.58
CA LYS A 484 -26.69 -18.90 -6.18
C LYS A 484 -26.75 -18.80 -4.66
N THR A 485 -27.18 -17.66 -4.14
CA THR A 485 -27.60 -17.59 -2.73
C THR A 485 -29.10 -17.78 -2.63
N MET A 486 -29.59 -18.22 -1.46
CA MET A 486 -31.01 -18.57 -1.23
C MET A 486 -31.61 -19.46 -2.35
N LYS A 487 -30.77 -20.35 -2.87
CA LYS A 487 -30.98 -21.32 -3.97
C LYS A 487 -31.12 -20.76 -5.38
N ASN A 488 -31.61 -19.54 -5.58
CA ASN A 488 -31.97 -19.07 -6.92
C ASN A 488 -31.57 -17.62 -7.23
N ASP A 489 -30.97 -16.91 -6.28
CA ASP A 489 -30.69 -15.50 -6.45
C ASP A 489 -29.29 -15.26 -7.03
N ASP A 490 -29.25 -14.60 -8.18
CA ASP A 490 -28.02 -14.02 -8.72
C ASP A 490 -27.56 -12.93 -7.77
N THR A 491 -26.29 -13.02 -7.35
CA THR A 491 -25.82 -12.33 -6.16
C THR A 491 -24.58 -11.51 -6.45
N VAL A 492 -24.50 -10.30 -5.91
CA VAL A 492 -23.32 -9.43 -5.98
C VAL A 492 -22.76 -9.25 -4.58
N PHE A 493 -21.45 -9.39 -4.41
CA PHE A 493 -20.81 -9.04 -3.16
C PHE A 493 -20.79 -7.52 -2.97
N GLY A 494 -21.15 -7.07 -1.79
CA GLY A 494 -21.05 -5.68 -1.38
C GLY A 494 -20.44 -5.52 -0.01
N VAL A 495 -19.91 -4.33 0.24
CA VAL A 495 -19.49 -3.89 1.58
C VAL A 495 -20.57 -2.99 2.15
N ASN A 496 -20.91 -3.20 3.41
CA ASN A 496 -21.77 -2.29 4.15
C ASN A 496 -20.93 -1.55 5.19
N PHE A 497 -20.57 -0.30 4.90
CA PHE A 497 -19.76 0.55 5.78
C PHE A 497 -20.53 1.04 7.02
N VAL A 498 -21.81 0.69 7.17
CA VAL A 498 -22.60 0.95 8.38
C VAL A 498 -22.53 -0.21 9.36
N ASP A 499 -22.54 -1.45 8.86
CA ASP A 499 -22.52 -2.66 9.69
C ASP A 499 -21.20 -3.45 9.64
N GLY A 500 -20.22 -3.02 8.85
CA GLY A 500 -18.85 -3.52 8.84
C GLY A 500 -18.64 -4.87 8.14
N ARG A 501 -19.44 -5.24 7.13
CA ARG A 501 -19.46 -6.62 6.58
C ARG A 501 -19.35 -6.70 5.06
N ILE A 502 -18.84 -7.84 4.59
CA ILE A 502 -19.04 -8.33 3.22
C ILE A 502 -20.18 -9.35 3.22
N LYS A 503 -21.20 -9.12 2.40
CA LYS A 503 -22.28 -10.09 2.15
C LYS A 503 -22.58 -10.18 0.66
N GLY A 504 -23.10 -11.33 0.23
CA GLY A 504 -23.76 -11.47 -1.04
C GLY A 504 -25.19 -10.92 -0.97
N TYR A 505 -25.54 -10.07 -1.92
CA TYR A 505 -26.87 -9.48 -2.03
C TYR A 505 -27.55 -9.85 -3.36
N PRO A 506 -28.83 -10.25 -3.36
CA PRO A 506 -29.57 -10.53 -4.58
C PRO A 506 -29.64 -9.32 -5.53
N LYS A 507 -29.36 -9.52 -6.82
CA LYS A 507 -29.54 -8.52 -7.89
C LYS A 507 -31.00 -8.12 -8.08
N TYR A 508 -31.90 -9.05 -7.82
CA TYR A 508 -33.33 -8.88 -8.03
C TYR A 508 -34.09 -9.20 -6.74
N ASN A 509 -35.20 -8.49 -6.52
CA ASN A 509 -36.12 -8.84 -5.47
C ASN A 509 -36.71 -10.23 -5.75
N PRO A 510 -36.64 -11.19 -4.80
CA PRO A 510 -37.03 -12.57 -5.08
C PRO A 510 -38.52 -12.72 -5.41
N ARG A 511 -39.38 -11.80 -4.93
CA ARG A 511 -40.83 -11.81 -5.16
C ARG A 511 -41.22 -11.03 -6.41
N SER A 512 -40.85 -9.75 -6.50
CA SER A 512 -41.27 -8.88 -7.60
C SER A 512 -40.42 -9.02 -8.87
N LYS A 513 -39.24 -9.64 -8.75
CA LYS A 513 -38.21 -9.73 -9.80
C LYS A 513 -37.68 -8.37 -10.29
N ALA A 514 -38.07 -7.26 -9.64
CA ALA A 514 -37.51 -5.95 -9.91
C ALA A 514 -36.03 -5.91 -9.50
N ALA A 515 -35.21 -5.16 -10.25
CA ALA A 515 -33.81 -4.96 -9.89
C ALA A 515 -33.70 -4.24 -8.55
N ASN A 516 -32.92 -4.79 -7.62
CA ASN A 516 -32.58 -4.11 -6.38
C ASN A 516 -31.63 -2.95 -6.68
N LYS A 517 -31.72 -1.89 -5.87
CA LYS A 517 -30.87 -0.71 -5.99
C LYS A 517 -29.99 -0.57 -4.76
N MET A 518 -28.70 -0.35 -4.97
CA MET A 518 -27.68 -0.19 -3.93
C MET A 518 -26.76 0.99 -4.24
N TYR A 519 -25.95 1.42 -3.27
CA TYR A 519 -24.92 2.43 -3.53
C TYR A 519 -23.77 1.84 -4.35
N PHE A 520 -23.06 2.73 -5.05
CA PHE A 520 -21.83 2.41 -5.76
C PHE A 520 -20.81 3.52 -5.51
N ARG A 521 -19.58 3.12 -5.18
CA ARG A 521 -18.44 4.04 -5.08
C ARG A 521 -17.47 3.70 -6.20
N PHE A 522 -17.41 4.54 -7.23
CA PHE A 522 -16.53 4.28 -8.35
C PHE A 522 -15.06 4.48 -7.97
N VAL A 523 -14.21 3.72 -8.63
CA VAL A 523 -12.76 3.70 -8.41
C VAL A 523 -12.02 3.80 -9.74
N ARG A 524 -10.76 4.23 -9.70
CA ARG A 524 -9.83 4.21 -10.83
C ARG A 524 -8.40 3.96 -10.32
N ALA A 525 -7.42 4.05 -11.22
CA ALA A 525 -6.02 3.73 -10.95
C ALA A 525 -5.83 2.25 -10.60
N ASN A 526 -5.00 1.91 -9.61
CA ASN A 526 -4.46 0.57 -9.34
C ASN A 526 -5.39 -0.60 -9.72
N THR A 527 -5.17 -1.17 -10.91
CA THR A 527 -5.98 -2.30 -11.39
C THR A 527 -5.44 -3.67 -10.95
N ASP A 528 -4.29 -3.72 -10.29
CA ASP A 528 -3.68 -4.97 -9.82
C ASP A 528 -3.94 -5.25 -8.33
N TYR A 529 -4.50 -4.28 -7.59
CA TYR A 529 -4.91 -4.46 -6.21
C TYR A 529 -5.85 -5.67 -6.06
N GLY A 530 -5.47 -6.60 -5.18
CA GLY A 530 -6.22 -7.82 -4.92
C GLY A 530 -5.91 -8.99 -5.87
N LYS A 531 -4.97 -8.83 -6.82
CA LYS A 531 -4.46 -9.94 -7.63
C LYS A 531 -3.25 -10.58 -6.95
N ASN A 532 -3.43 -11.77 -6.41
CA ASN A 532 -2.36 -12.51 -5.75
C ASN A 532 -1.38 -13.15 -6.74
N SER A 533 -0.21 -13.53 -6.23
CA SER A 533 0.85 -14.25 -6.93
C SER A 533 1.44 -15.32 -6.01
N PHE A 534 0.78 -16.47 -5.93
CA PHE A 534 1.15 -17.52 -4.99
C PHE A 534 2.27 -18.43 -5.52
N VAL A 535 3.21 -18.77 -4.65
CA VAL A 535 4.32 -19.70 -4.88
C VAL A 535 4.37 -20.70 -3.72
N ASP A 536 4.32 -21.99 -4.03
CA ASP A 536 4.52 -23.06 -3.05
C ASP A 536 6.01 -23.19 -2.76
N ASN A 537 6.39 -23.02 -1.49
CA ASN A 537 7.78 -23.10 -1.05
C ASN A 537 8.23 -24.56 -0.80
N ASN A 538 7.31 -25.53 -0.93
CA ASN A 538 7.53 -26.97 -0.74
C ASN A 538 7.99 -27.35 0.69
N ASP A 539 7.72 -26.50 1.68
CA ASP A 539 8.06 -26.69 3.09
C ASP A 539 6.82 -26.57 4.01
N GLY A 540 5.62 -26.57 3.42
CA GLY A 540 4.36 -26.33 4.12
C GLY A 540 3.95 -24.85 4.18
N THR A 541 4.64 -23.97 3.46
CA THR A 541 4.28 -22.55 3.31
C THR A 541 4.03 -22.15 1.85
N VAL A 542 3.27 -21.06 1.68
CA VAL A 542 2.98 -20.43 0.38
C VAL A 542 3.34 -18.96 0.46
N SER A 543 4.24 -18.49 -0.39
CA SER A 543 4.53 -17.06 -0.53
C SER A 543 3.51 -16.41 -1.47
N ASP A 544 2.88 -15.33 -1.06
CA ASP A 544 2.18 -14.41 -1.96
C ASP A 544 3.12 -13.27 -2.29
N THR A 545 3.77 -13.40 -3.44
CA THR A 545 4.78 -12.43 -3.87
C THR A 545 4.11 -11.05 -4.06
N ALA A 546 2.84 -11.02 -4.49
CA ALA A 546 2.09 -9.77 -4.73
C ALA A 546 1.76 -8.97 -3.46
N THR A 547 1.86 -9.56 -2.27
CA THR A 547 1.66 -8.84 -1.00
C THR A 547 2.89 -8.88 -0.11
N THR A 548 3.94 -9.59 -0.54
CA THR A 548 5.13 -9.94 0.25
C THR A 548 4.85 -10.77 1.51
N LEU A 549 3.63 -11.30 1.64
CA LEU A 549 3.22 -12.14 2.75
C LEU A 549 3.56 -13.60 2.48
N MET A 550 3.82 -14.36 3.54
CA MET A 550 3.95 -15.80 3.50
C MET A 550 2.88 -16.43 4.40
N TRP A 551 2.26 -17.49 3.90
CA TRP A 551 1.11 -18.12 4.49
C TRP A 551 1.39 -19.58 4.83
N GLN A 552 0.77 -20.05 5.91
CA GLN A 552 0.67 -21.47 6.19
C GLN A 552 -0.12 -22.16 5.07
N GLN A 553 0.41 -23.25 4.47
CA GLN A 553 -0.23 -23.93 3.34
C GLN A 553 -1.42 -24.80 3.76
N ALA A 554 -1.36 -25.52 4.88
CA ALA A 554 -2.46 -26.31 5.42
C ALA A 554 -3.13 -25.57 6.59
N ASP A 555 -4.45 -25.53 6.66
CA ASP A 555 -5.11 -24.91 7.82
C ASP A 555 -4.90 -25.71 9.12
N SER A 556 -5.42 -25.20 10.23
CA SER A 556 -5.33 -25.82 11.57
C SER A 556 -5.93 -27.22 11.68
N THR A 557 -6.61 -27.74 10.64
CA THR A 557 -7.31 -29.04 10.58
C THR A 557 -8.44 -29.27 11.58
N GLN A 558 -8.61 -28.35 12.54
CA GLN A 558 -9.70 -28.32 13.51
C GLN A 558 -10.08 -26.86 13.82
N GLY A 559 -11.31 -26.67 14.27
CA GLY A 559 -11.78 -25.37 14.76
C GLY A 559 -11.14 -25.05 16.11
N LEU A 560 -10.88 -23.76 16.33
CA LEU A 560 -10.34 -23.21 17.57
C LEU A 560 -11.23 -22.03 18.00
N ASN A 561 -11.38 -21.80 19.30
CA ASN A 561 -11.94 -20.54 19.75
C ASN A 561 -10.95 -19.39 19.48
N TRP A 562 -11.41 -18.13 19.60
CA TRP A 562 -10.59 -17.00 19.17
C TRP A 562 -9.30 -16.83 19.99
N GLN A 563 -9.34 -17.06 21.31
CA GLN A 563 -8.14 -16.99 22.15
C GLN A 563 -7.13 -18.09 21.78
N GLU A 564 -7.62 -19.32 21.59
CA GLU A 564 -6.80 -20.47 21.14
C GLU A 564 -6.20 -20.24 19.75
N ALA A 565 -6.91 -19.56 18.85
CA ALA A 565 -6.41 -19.20 17.53
C ALA A 565 -5.23 -18.24 17.59
N LEU A 566 -5.27 -17.26 18.51
CA LEU A 566 -4.15 -16.35 18.77
C LEU A 566 -2.95 -17.11 19.36
N GLU A 567 -3.19 -17.96 20.37
CA GLU A 567 -2.15 -18.79 20.99
C GLU A 567 -1.51 -19.77 19.98
N TYR A 568 -2.32 -20.38 19.10
CA TYR A 568 -1.86 -21.25 18.03
C TYR A 568 -0.87 -20.55 17.09
N ALA A 569 -1.11 -19.28 16.78
CA ALA A 569 -0.20 -18.49 15.96
C ALA A 569 1.16 -18.28 16.63
N GLN A 570 1.15 -17.83 17.89
CA GLN A 570 2.38 -17.50 18.64
C GLN A 570 3.26 -18.74 18.90
N GLN A 571 2.66 -19.92 19.02
CA GLN A 571 3.38 -21.16 19.27
C GLN A 571 3.91 -21.85 17.99
N SER A 572 3.53 -21.34 16.81
CA SER A 572 3.92 -21.96 15.54
C SER A 572 5.41 -21.76 15.27
N THR A 573 6.09 -22.87 14.93
CA THR A 573 7.48 -22.89 14.45
C THR A 573 7.58 -23.40 13.01
N LEU A 574 6.46 -23.33 12.27
CA LEU A 574 6.34 -23.89 10.92
C LEU A 574 7.44 -23.36 9.99
N ALA A 575 8.06 -24.28 9.24
CA ALA A 575 9.19 -24.02 8.35
C ALA A 575 10.39 -23.32 9.03
N GLY A 576 10.53 -23.44 10.35
CA GLY A 576 11.62 -22.85 11.12
C GLY A 576 11.43 -21.37 11.49
N TYR A 577 10.26 -20.79 11.22
CA TYR A 577 9.93 -19.41 11.55
C TYR A 577 9.11 -19.30 12.82
N ASN A 578 9.33 -18.25 13.61
CA ASN A 578 8.72 -18.03 14.93
C ASN A 578 7.95 -16.69 15.04
N ASP A 579 7.72 -16.03 13.91
CA ASP A 579 7.03 -14.75 13.76
C ASP A 579 5.65 -14.92 13.08
N TRP A 580 5.07 -16.12 13.19
CA TRP A 580 3.73 -16.39 12.69
C TRP A 580 2.67 -15.64 13.50
N ARG A 581 1.67 -15.12 12.80
CA ARG A 581 0.55 -14.39 13.39
C ARG A 581 -0.77 -14.82 12.78
N LEU A 582 -1.85 -14.58 13.53
CA LEU A 582 -3.20 -14.66 12.98
C LEU A 582 -3.41 -13.45 12.06
N PRO A 583 -3.81 -13.62 10.79
CA PRO A 583 -4.00 -12.50 9.86
C PRO A 583 -5.10 -11.58 10.35
N ASN A 584 -4.97 -10.27 10.10
CA ASN A 584 -6.10 -9.37 10.30
C ASN A 584 -7.19 -9.60 9.23
N ALA A 585 -8.35 -8.98 9.40
CA ALA A 585 -9.51 -9.19 8.54
C ALA A 585 -9.22 -8.92 7.05
N LYS A 586 -8.40 -7.90 6.73
CA LYS A 586 -8.07 -7.51 5.35
C LYS A 586 -7.03 -8.43 4.73
N GLU A 587 -6.04 -8.88 5.50
CA GLU A 587 -5.09 -9.89 5.04
C GLU A 587 -5.77 -11.22 4.76
N LEU A 588 -6.65 -11.67 5.66
CA LEU A 588 -7.39 -12.92 5.47
C LEU A 588 -8.32 -12.85 4.25
N GLN A 589 -8.96 -11.71 4.02
CA GLN A 589 -9.79 -11.49 2.84
C GLN A 589 -8.96 -11.44 1.55
N SER A 590 -7.69 -11.01 1.62
CA SER A 590 -6.82 -10.87 0.46
C SER A 590 -6.54 -12.19 -0.27
N ILE A 591 -6.63 -13.33 0.41
CA ILE A 591 -6.42 -14.67 -0.17
C ILE A 591 -7.70 -15.36 -0.63
N VAL A 592 -8.87 -14.72 -0.50
CA VAL A 592 -10.12 -15.26 -1.04
C VAL A 592 -10.09 -15.25 -2.57
N ASP A 593 -10.43 -16.39 -3.16
CA ASP A 593 -10.68 -16.53 -4.59
C ASP A 593 -12.18 -16.54 -4.87
N TYR A 594 -12.71 -15.36 -5.20
CA TYR A 594 -14.13 -15.16 -5.51
C TYR A 594 -14.59 -15.82 -6.82
N THR A 595 -13.69 -16.41 -7.61
CA THR A 595 -14.05 -17.20 -8.80
C THR A 595 -14.44 -18.64 -8.45
N ARG A 596 -14.35 -19.01 -7.17
CA ARG A 596 -14.53 -20.38 -6.68
C ARG A 596 -15.61 -20.43 -5.61
N SER A 597 -16.31 -21.55 -5.57
CA SER A 597 -17.23 -21.89 -4.49
C SER A 597 -17.39 -23.40 -4.34
N PRO A 598 -17.92 -23.88 -3.21
CA PRO A 598 -18.21 -25.30 -3.03
C PRO A 598 -19.15 -25.84 -4.11
N GLU A 599 -20.11 -25.03 -4.58
CA GLU A 599 -21.10 -25.44 -5.57
C GLU A 599 -20.55 -25.49 -7.01
N THR A 600 -19.75 -24.52 -7.42
CA THR A 600 -19.32 -24.40 -8.83
C THR A 600 -17.99 -25.08 -9.12
N SER A 601 -17.10 -25.11 -8.12
CA SER A 601 -15.72 -25.57 -8.28
C SER A 601 -15.39 -26.79 -7.42
N ASN A 602 -16.33 -27.24 -6.58
CA ASN A 602 -16.13 -28.32 -5.62
C ASN A 602 -14.86 -28.12 -4.77
N SER A 603 -14.62 -26.86 -4.36
CA SER A 603 -13.50 -26.45 -3.54
C SER A 603 -13.89 -25.29 -2.63
N ALA A 604 -13.07 -25.00 -1.63
CA ALA A 604 -13.09 -23.73 -0.91
C ALA A 604 -12.89 -22.54 -1.89
N ALA A 605 -13.34 -21.36 -1.49
CA ALA A 605 -13.11 -20.08 -2.18
C ALA A 605 -11.67 -19.55 -1.94
N ILE A 606 -10.68 -20.37 -2.27
CA ILE A 606 -9.24 -20.10 -2.13
C ILE A 606 -8.48 -20.79 -3.27
N ASP A 607 -7.30 -20.28 -3.61
CA ASP A 607 -6.44 -20.92 -4.61
C ASP A 607 -6.09 -22.37 -4.19
N PRO A 608 -6.18 -23.37 -5.11
CA PRO A 608 -5.88 -24.77 -4.82
C PRO A 608 -4.46 -25.07 -4.33
N ILE A 609 -3.53 -24.12 -4.42
CA ILE A 609 -2.20 -24.22 -3.79
C ILE A 609 -2.30 -24.34 -2.26
N PHE A 610 -3.37 -23.82 -1.67
CA PHE A 610 -3.70 -23.96 -0.27
C PHE A 610 -4.46 -25.27 0.00
N LYS A 611 -4.06 -25.95 1.07
CA LYS A 611 -4.74 -27.14 1.58
C LYS A 611 -5.80 -26.68 2.58
N ALA A 612 -7.05 -26.60 2.12
CA ALA A 612 -8.21 -26.35 2.97
C ALA A 612 -8.82 -27.68 3.41
N SER A 613 -9.09 -27.81 4.71
CA SER A 613 -9.81 -28.95 5.28
C SER A 613 -11.24 -29.01 4.74
N SER A 614 -11.78 -30.21 4.57
CA SER A 614 -13.19 -30.41 4.26
C SER A 614 -13.97 -30.70 5.55
N ILE A 615 -15.15 -30.13 5.70
CA ILE A 615 -16.03 -30.34 6.85
C ILE A 615 -17.39 -30.88 6.41
N LYS A 616 -18.15 -31.40 7.37
CA LYS A 616 -19.61 -31.52 7.22
C LYS A 616 -20.24 -30.30 7.85
N ASN A 617 -20.98 -29.52 7.07
CA ASN A 617 -21.65 -28.33 7.57
C ASN A 617 -22.92 -28.67 8.36
N GLU A 618 -23.59 -27.63 8.86
CA GLU A 618 -24.81 -27.71 9.66
C GLU A 618 -26.00 -28.32 8.89
N GLY A 619 -25.94 -28.36 7.56
CA GLY A 619 -26.89 -29.07 6.71
C GLY A 619 -26.54 -30.55 6.46
N GLY A 620 -25.41 -31.04 6.99
CA GLY A 620 -24.89 -32.38 6.76
C GLY A 620 -24.19 -32.57 5.41
N GLU A 621 -23.94 -31.48 4.67
CA GLU A 621 -23.30 -31.49 3.36
C GLU A 621 -21.78 -31.33 3.48
N LEU A 622 -21.04 -31.82 2.48
CA LEU A 622 -19.61 -31.53 2.35
C LEU A 622 -19.41 -30.04 2.08
N ASP A 623 -18.55 -29.39 2.84
CA ASP A 623 -18.29 -27.95 2.75
C ASP A 623 -16.87 -27.62 3.24
N TYR A 624 -16.56 -26.33 3.35
CA TYR A 624 -15.28 -25.82 3.81
C TYR A 624 -15.45 -24.85 5.00
N PRO A 625 -14.41 -24.68 5.85
CA PRO A 625 -14.55 -23.94 7.09
C PRO A 625 -14.64 -22.44 6.88
N TYR A 626 -14.95 -21.75 7.99
CA TYR A 626 -14.69 -20.32 8.12
C TYR A 626 -13.39 -20.15 8.89
N TYR A 627 -12.63 -19.11 8.56
CA TYR A 627 -11.34 -18.85 9.19
C TYR A 627 -11.39 -17.61 10.07
N TRP A 628 -10.78 -17.70 11.26
CA TRP A 628 -10.61 -16.55 12.14
C TRP A 628 -9.60 -15.55 11.59
N SER A 629 -9.89 -14.28 11.83
CA SER A 629 -8.89 -13.21 11.80
C SER A 629 -8.59 -12.71 13.22
N SER A 630 -7.52 -11.92 13.36
CA SER A 630 -7.13 -11.26 14.60
C SER A 630 -7.95 -10.01 14.93
N THR A 631 -8.91 -9.62 14.07
CA THR A 631 -9.68 -8.37 14.18
C THR A 631 -10.98 -8.57 14.97
N THR A 632 -11.24 -7.69 15.94
CA THR A 632 -12.54 -7.62 16.66
C THR A 632 -13.58 -6.88 15.80
N HIS A 633 -14.83 -7.34 15.79
CA HIS A 633 -15.93 -6.67 15.11
C HIS A 633 -16.91 -6.09 16.13
N LEU A 634 -17.02 -4.75 16.19
CA LEU A 634 -17.82 -4.06 17.19
C LEU A 634 -19.32 -4.04 16.84
N ASP A 635 -20.07 -5.04 17.31
CA ASP A 635 -21.51 -5.15 17.09
C ASP A 635 -22.29 -5.56 18.36
N GLY A 636 -23.41 -4.88 18.57
CA GLY A 636 -24.48 -5.35 19.43
C GLY A 636 -24.43 -4.76 20.84
N PRO A 637 -25.05 -5.43 21.82
CA PRO A 637 -25.08 -4.92 23.20
C PRO A 637 -23.74 -5.05 23.93
N VAL A 638 -22.89 -5.99 23.51
CA VAL A 638 -21.51 -6.18 23.97
C VAL A 638 -20.61 -6.15 22.72
N PRO A 639 -20.25 -4.96 22.23
CA PRO A 639 -19.56 -4.79 20.95
C PRO A 639 -18.30 -5.63 20.81
N GLU A 640 -17.55 -5.80 21.89
CA GLU A 640 -16.24 -6.45 21.95
C GLU A 640 -16.33 -7.97 21.77
N SER A 641 -17.54 -8.54 21.85
CA SER A 641 -17.75 -9.98 21.93
C SER A 641 -17.51 -10.73 20.62
N GLY A 642 -17.54 -10.04 19.49
CA GLY A 642 -17.37 -10.64 18.16
C GLY A 642 -15.95 -10.50 17.62
N ALA A 643 -15.42 -11.55 17.01
CA ALA A 643 -14.24 -11.47 16.15
C ALA A 643 -14.64 -11.68 14.70
N VAL A 644 -13.85 -11.15 13.77
CA VAL A 644 -14.10 -11.29 12.33
C VAL A 644 -13.70 -12.67 11.84
N TYR A 645 -14.56 -13.29 11.04
CA TYR A 645 -14.23 -14.47 10.23
C TYR A 645 -14.48 -14.20 8.74
N VAL A 646 -13.81 -14.98 7.90
CA VAL A 646 -14.08 -15.07 6.45
C VAL A 646 -14.52 -16.48 6.11
N ALA A 647 -15.64 -16.60 5.38
CA ALA A 647 -16.21 -17.89 4.98
C ALA A 647 -15.56 -18.39 3.68
N PHE A 648 -14.74 -19.44 3.76
CA PHE A 648 -14.16 -20.08 2.57
C PHE A 648 -15.08 -21.18 1.99
N GLY A 649 -16.00 -21.71 2.80
CA GLY A 649 -17.16 -22.49 2.35
C GLY A 649 -18.43 -21.64 2.19
N LYS A 650 -19.59 -22.29 2.05
CA LYS A 650 -20.89 -21.58 1.93
C LYS A 650 -21.15 -20.75 3.19
N ALA A 651 -21.63 -19.52 3.05
CA ALA A 651 -21.97 -18.68 4.20
C ALA A 651 -23.41 -18.97 4.62
N LEU A 652 -23.56 -19.92 5.54
CA LEU A 652 -24.83 -20.58 5.85
C LEU A 652 -25.74 -19.78 6.77
N GLY A 653 -27.04 -19.99 6.56
CA GLY A 653 -28.11 -19.54 7.43
C GLY A 653 -29.33 -20.45 7.32
N GLU A 654 -30.24 -20.34 8.28
CA GLU A 654 -31.48 -21.09 8.36
C GLU A 654 -32.66 -20.20 7.97
N MET A 655 -33.23 -20.49 6.80
CA MET A 655 -34.44 -19.80 6.32
C MET A 655 -35.58 -20.81 6.21
N GLN A 656 -36.68 -20.53 6.93
CA GLN A 656 -37.88 -21.39 6.95
C GLN A 656 -37.56 -22.84 7.34
N GLY A 657 -36.69 -23.04 8.34
CA GLY A 657 -36.27 -24.36 8.83
C GLY A 657 -35.38 -25.14 7.86
N LYS A 658 -34.73 -24.46 6.90
CA LYS A 658 -33.79 -25.06 5.94
C LYS A 658 -32.47 -24.32 5.96
N THR A 659 -31.39 -25.08 6.15
CA THR A 659 -30.02 -24.59 5.98
C THR A 659 -29.74 -24.35 4.50
N MET A 660 -29.20 -23.18 4.18
CA MET A 660 -28.77 -22.82 2.82
C MET A 660 -27.70 -21.74 2.85
N ASP A 661 -27.01 -21.56 1.71
CA ASP A 661 -26.08 -20.46 1.51
C ASP A 661 -26.85 -19.14 1.37
N VAL A 662 -26.65 -18.22 2.31
CA VAL A 662 -27.40 -16.94 2.39
C VAL A 662 -26.54 -15.73 2.02
N HIS A 663 -25.20 -15.84 2.06
CA HIS A 663 -24.31 -14.73 1.70
C HIS A 663 -23.23 -15.11 0.67
N GLY A 664 -22.98 -16.39 0.42
CA GLY A 664 -21.96 -16.84 -0.53
C GLY A 664 -20.57 -17.04 0.09
N ALA A 665 -19.83 -18.02 -0.44
CA ALA A 665 -18.42 -18.22 -0.11
C ALA A 665 -17.58 -17.00 -0.51
N GLY A 666 -16.75 -16.51 0.42
CA GLY A 666 -16.03 -15.24 0.35
C GLY A 666 -16.66 -14.11 1.17
N SER A 667 -17.79 -14.36 1.83
CA SER A 667 -18.38 -13.41 2.79
C SER A 667 -17.52 -13.24 4.03
N GLN A 668 -17.56 -12.03 4.59
CA GLN A 668 -16.90 -11.69 5.85
C GLN A 668 -17.93 -11.24 6.86
N ARG A 669 -17.87 -11.84 8.05
CA ARG A 669 -18.80 -11.56 9.15
C ARG A 669 -18.07 -11.63 10.48
N SER A 670 -18.83 -11.83 11.54
CA SER A 670 -18.33 -11.93 12.89
C SER A 670 -19.07 -13.02 13.65
N ASP A 671 -18.31 -13.75 14.45
CA ASP A 671 -18.79 -14.77 15.37
C ASP A 671 -18.33 -14.41 16.79
N PRO A 672 -19.07 -14.82 17.84
CA PRO A 672 -18.64 -14.59 19.22
C PRO A 672 -17.34 -15.35 19.50
N LYS A 673 -16.45 -14.70 20.26
CA LYS A 673 -15.13 -15.25 20.63
C LYS A 673 -15.22 -16.47 21.58
N THR A 674 -16.36 -16.61 22.26
CA THR A 674 -16.65 -17.67 23.23
C THR A 674 -18.16 -17.94 23.31
N GLY A 675 -18.56 -19.03 23.98
CA GLY A 675 -19.96 -19.40 24.20
C GLY A 675 -20.40 -20.62 23.39
N GLU A 676 -21.69 -20.69 23.07
CA GLU A 676 -22.30 -21.81 22.34
C GLU A 676 -22.72 -21.41 20.92
N PRO A 677 -22.55 -22.29 19.92
CA PRO A 677 -23.06 -22.07 18.56
C PRO A 677 -24.58 -21.86 18.53
N MET A 678 -25.07 -21.01 17.62
CA MET A 678 -26.51 -20.75 17.47
C MET A 678 -26.87 -20.17 16.09
N SER A 679 -28.14 -19.87 15.84
CA SER A 679 -28.60 -19.16 14.64
C SER A 679 -29.16 -17.78 15.00
N ARG A 680 -28.88 -16.74 14.21
CA ARG A 680 -29.36 -15.36 14.46
C ARG A 680 -29.75 -14.59 13.20
N GLY A 681 -30.69 -13.66 13.35
CA GLY A 681 -31.06 -12.68 12.32
C GLY A 681 -32.11 -13.16 11.31
N PRO A 682 -32.54 -12.29 10.37
CA PRO A 682 -33.65 -12.58 9.44
C PRO A 682 -33.39 -13.75 8.48
N GLN A 683 -32.12 -13.98 8.13
CA GLN A 683 -31.66 -15.09 7.28
C GLN A 683 -31.19 -16.29 8.11
N GLY A 684 -31.29 -16.21 9.45
CA GLY A 684 -30.90 -17.25 10.39
C GLY A 684 -29.43 -17.63 10.29
N ASP A 685 -28.54 -16.66 10.17
CA ASP A 685 -27.10 -16.88 9.98
C ASP A 685 -26.55 -17.87 11.02
N MET A 686 -25.77 -18.85 10.56
CA MET A 686 -25.10 -19.80 11.44
C MET A 686 -23.96 -19.08 12.16
N ILE A 687 -24.03 -19.10 13.49
CA ILE A 687 -23.04 -18.53 14.39
C ILE A 687 -22.21 -19.67 14.95
N ARG A 688 -20.90 -19.61 14.74
CA ARG A 688 -19.92 -20.56 15.28
C ARG A 688 -19.14 -19.89 16.41
N VAL A 689 -18.39 -20.71 17.13
CA VAL A 689 -17.47 -20.26 18.19
C VAL A 689 -16.07 -20.81 17.91
N GLU A 690 -16.02 -21.98 17.29
CA GLU A 690 -14.81 -22.60 16.78
C GLU A 690 -14.72 -22.37 15.27
N ASN A 691 -13.72 -21.61 14.83
CA ASN A 691 -13.39 -21.41 13.43
C ASN A 691 -11.95 -21.86 13.18
N TYR A 692 -11.62 -22.21 11.94
CA TYR A 692 -10.30 -22.72 11.59
C TYR A 692 -9.30 -21.56 11.49
N VAL A 693 -8.02 -21.88 11.43
CA VAL A 693 -6.94 -20.90 11.37
C VAL A 693 -6.01 -21.17 10.20
N ARG A 694 -5.58 -20.09 9.54
CA ARG A 694 -4.46 -20.10 8.59
C ARG A 694 -3.54 -18.95 8.95
N LEU A 695 -2.30 -19.29 9.32
CA LEU A 695 -1.33 -18.30 9.78
C LEU A 695 -0.71 -17.52 8.62
N VAL A 696 -0.25 -16.31 8.94
CA VAL A 696 0.48 -15.43 8.03
C VAL A 696 1.76 -14.92 8.71
N ARG A 697 2.75 -14.54 7.92
CA ARG A 697 3.97 -13.84 8.35
C ARG A 697 4.51 -12.96 7.22
N GLY A 698 5.55 -12.19 7.51
CA GLY A 698 6.14 -11.25 6.55
C GLY A 698 5.31 -9.98 6.39
N GLY A 699 5.63 -9.21 5.34
CA GLY A 699 5.25 -7.82 5.21
C GLY A 699 6.03 -6.89 6.15
N GLU A 700 5.96 -5.58 5.92
CA GLU A 700 6.45 -4.60 6.88
C GLU A 700 5.47 -4.51 8.06
N VAL A 701 5.82 -5.17 9.18
CA VAL A 701 5.01 -5.22 10.40
C VAL A 701 5.82 -4.68 11.57
N SER A 702 5.26 -3.72 12.29
CA SER A 702 5.79 -3.25 13.57
C SER A 702 4.92 -3.76 14.73
N ILE A 703 5.54 -4.10 15.86
CA ILE A 703 4.81 -4.48 17.07
C ILE A 703 4.46 -3.22 17.85
N ALA A 704 3.21 -3.08 18.28
CA ALA A 704 2.79 -1.97 19.13
C ALA A 704 3.43 -2.09 20.53
N THR A 705 4.13 -1.05 20.98
CA THR A 705 4.82 -1.03 22.29
C THR A 705 4.05 -0.27 23.36
N GLY A 706 2.81 0.15 23.08
CA GLY A 706 1.97 0.92 23.99
C GLY A 706 0.62 1.28 23.35
N GLU A 707 -0.27 1.89 24.14
CA GLU A 707 -1.57 2.33 23.66
C GLU A 707 -1.45 3.35 22.52
N LEU A 708 -2.09 3.04 21.40
CA LEU A 708 -2.16 3.91 20.23
C LEU A 708 -3.53 4.56 20.16
N LEU A 709 -3.57 5.81 19.67
CA LEU A 709 -4.83 6.52 19.49
C LEU A 709 -5.63 5.89 18.35
N GLU A 710 -6.84 5.43 18.66
CA GLU A 710 -7.84 5.03 17.68
C GLU A 710 -8.78 6.20 17.38
N VAL A 711 -8.80 6.66 16.14
CA VAL A 711 -9.73 7.71 15.71
C VAL A 711 -11.01 7.05 15.22
N LYS A 712 -12.12 7.34 15.90
CA LYS A 712 -13.46 6.96 15.43
C LYS A 712 -14.00 8.04 14.50
N SER A 713 -14.46 7.62 13.33
CA SER A 713 -15.22 8.46 12.41
C SER A 713 -16.59 8.79 13.00
N GLU A 714 -17.14 9.96 12.68
CA GLU A 714 -18.50 10.34 13.05
C GLU A 714 -19.38 10.50 11.81
N TYR A 715 -20.68 10.22 11.92
CA TYR A 715 -21.63 10.60 10.89
C TYR A 715 -21.79 12.13 10.92
N ASN A 716 -21.43 12.81 9.83
CA ASN A 716 -21.62 14.25 9.69
C ASN A 716 -23.12 14.58 9.82
N ASN A 717 -23.51 15.24 10.92
CA ASN A 717 -24.87 15.70 11.13
C ASN A 717 -24.99 17.12 10.55
N PRO A 718 -25.80 17.36 9.50
CA PRO A 718 -25.92 18.70 8.89
C PRO A 718 -26.50 19.77 9.85
N SER A 719 -26.89 19.41 11.07
CA SER A 719 -27.34 20.30 12.14
C SER A 719 -26.24 20.86 13.05
N SER A 720 -24.97 20.42 12.93
CA SER A 720 -23.85 20.90 13.78
C SER A 720 -22.88 21.87 13.09
N LEU A 721 -23.13 22.27 11.84
CA LEU A 721 -22.29 23.19 11.06
C LEU A 721 -22.49 24.69 11.40
N GLN A 722 -22.86 25.01 12.64
CA GLN A 722 -22.83 26.37 13.19
C GLN A 722 -22.29 26.36 14.62
N SER A 723 -21.01 26.03 14.79
CA SER A 723 -20.09 26.62 15.80
C SER A 723 -18.82 25.77 15.94
N SER A 724 -17.81 26.02 15.11
CA SER A 724 -16.46 25.53 15.38
C SER A 724 -15.39 26.49 14.87
N SER A 725 -15.49 27.74 15.29
CA SER A 725 -14.38 28.70 15.29
C SER A 725 -13.83 28.86 16.72
N SER A 726 -13.36 27.77 17.34
CA SER A 726 -12.43 27.79 18.49
C SER A 726 -12.22 26.38 19.05
N LEU A 727 -11.27 25.63 18.50
CA LEU A 727 -10.73 24.41 19.13
C LEU A 727 -9.20 24.51 19.21
N SER A 728 -8.76 25.56 19.90
CA SER A 728 -7.43 25.65 20.49
C SER A 728 -7.61 26.26 21.88
N ASN A 729 -7.81 25.41 22.90
CA ASN A 729 -7.68 25.65 24.35
C ASN A 729 -8.75 24.88 25.17
N SER A 730 -8.68 23.54 25.18
CA SER A 730 -9.23 22.75 26.30
C SER A 730 -8.68 21.32 26.31
N ILE A 731 -7.35 21.17 26.37
CA ILE A 731 -6.71 19.90 26.77
C ILE A 731 -5.86 20.19 28.00
N SER A 732 -6.53 20.43 29.12
CA SER A 732 -5.93 20.42 30.47
C SER A 732 -7.03 20.62 31.51
N LYS A 733 -7.74 19.53 31.83
CA LYS A 733 -8.49 19.25 33.08
C LYS A 733 -9.58 18.22 32.77
N ASN A 734 -9.25 16.95 32.97
CA ASN A 734 -10.12 15.88 33.48
C ASN A 734 -9.38 14.55 33.34
N THR A 735 -8.30 14.42 34.10
CA THR A 735 -7.84 13.12 34.60
C THR A 735 -8.32 13.02 36.04
N GLU A 736 -8.85 11.85 36.40
CA GLU A 736 -9.57 11.50 37.65
C GLU A 736 -11.10 11.64 37.62
N LYS A 737 -11.77 10.68 36.94
CA LYS A 737 -13.00 10.07 37.48
C LYS A 737 -13.13 8.64 36.97
N SER A 738 -13.49 7.74 37.90
CA SER A 738 -13.34 6.28 37.83
C SER A 738 -14.16 5.57 36.74
N LEU A 739 -13.63 4.41 36.36
CA LEU A 739 -14.26 3.34 35.59
C LEU A 739 -15.44 2.72 36.36
N ASN A 740 -16.67 2.87 35.83
CA ASN A 740 -17.76 1.87 35.77
C ASN A 740 -19.10 2.60 35.61
N SER A 741 -19.74 2.49 34.45
CA SER A 741 -21.09 3.06 34.24
C SER A 741 -21.98 2.22 33.33
N SER A 742 -22.02 0.90 33.51
CA SER A 742 -22.83 0.00 32.65
C SER A 742 -23.94 -0.78 33.36
N ASN A 743 -24.05 -0.77 34.70
CA ASN A 743 -25.11 -1.52 35.40
C ASN A 743 -26.30 -0.64 35.83
N LYS A 744 -27.40 -0.69 35.06
CA LYS A 744 -28.64 0.06 35.36
C LYS A 744 -29.28 -0.26 36.72
N PHE A 745 -29.01 -1.44 37.29
CA PHE A 745 -29.52 -1.82 38.61
C PHE A 745 -28.71 -1.13 39.72
N ILE A 746 -27.38 -1.19 39.65
CA ILE A 746 -26.49 -0.48 40.59
C ILE A 746 -26.77 1.02 40.51
N ASN A 747 -26.76 1.60 39.30
CA ASN A 747 -27.05 3.02 39.08
C ASN A 747 -28.43 3.49 39.57
N ARG A 748 -29.37 2.55 39.80
CA ARG A 748 -30.72 2.88 40.29
C ARG A 748 -30.83 2.87 41.81
N PHE A 749 -30.04 2.03 42.48
CA PHE A 749 -30.19 1.80 43.92
C PHE A 749 -29.00 2.33 44.72
N ASP A 750 -27.80 2.36 44.16
CA ASP A 750 -26.61 2.97 44.77
C ASP A 750 -26.83 4.48 44.94
N LYS A 751 -27.03 4.93 46.18
CA LYS A 751 -27.28 6.34 46.51
C LYS A 751 -26.00 7.04 46.94
N ASN A 752 -25.07 6.31 47.51
CA ASN A 752 -23.82 6.86 48.02
C ASN A 752 -22.71 6.91 46.94
N ASN A 753 -22.94 6.30 45.77
CA ASN A 753 -22.05 6.15 44.61
C ASN A 753 -20.76 5.38 44.93
N ASP A 754 -20.89 4.27 45.66
CA ASP A 754 -19.78 3.36 45.98
C ASP A 754 -19.69 2.12 45.06
N ASP A 755 -20.47 2.11 43.98
CA ASP A 755 -20.56 1.06 42.95
C ASP A 755 -21.12 -0.28 43.48
N LYS A 756 -21.76 -0.26 44.65
CA LYS A 756 -22.48 -1.39 45.26
C LYS A 756 -23.83 -0.93 45.78
N VAL A 757 -24.70 -1.87 46.14
CA VAL A 757 -26.00 -1.55 46.75
C VAL A 757 -26.09 -2.21 48.12
N GLU A 758 -26.19 -1.42 49.18
CA GLU A 758 -26.42 -1.92 50.54
C GLU A 758 -27.92 -2.16 50.83
N LEU A 759 -28.23 -2.89 51.90
CA LEU A 759 -29.62 -3.23 52.24
C LEU A 759 -30.50 -1.97 52.45
N SER A 760 -29.94 -0.89 53.00
CA SER A 760 -30.61 0.42 53.19
C SER A 760 -31.00 1.10 51.87
N GLU A 761 -30.30 0.78 50.79
CA GLU A 761 -30.51 1.33 49.46
C GLU A 761 -31.52 0.53 48.64
N PHE A 762 -31.72 -0.74 48.98
CA PHE A 762 -32.56 -1.67 48.24
C PHE A 762 -34.03 -1.67 48.69
N LYS A 763 -34.91 -1.19 47.81
CA LYS A 763 -36.33 -0.94 48.15
C LYS A 763 -37.24 -2.17 48.27
N ALA A 764 -36.78 -3.37 47.86
CA ALA A 764 -37.63 -4.55 47.73
C ALA A 764 -37.62 -5.52 48.95
N GLY A 765 -37.01 -5.11 50.07
CA GLY A 765 -37.00 -5.84 51.35
C GLY A 765 -35.85 -6.86 51.50
N GLU A 766 -35.53 -7.20 52.76
CA GLU A 766 -34.34 -7.98 53.13
C GLU A 766 -34.26 -9.38 52.51
N GLN A 767 -35.39 -10.08 52.36
CA GLN A 767 -35.38 -11.41 51.73
C GLN A 767 -34.98 -11.36 50.26
N ARG A 768 -35.36 -10.30 49.54
CA ARG A 768 -35.01 -10.15 48.13
C ARG A 768 -33.59 -9.62 47.96
N PHE A 769 -33.09 -8.87 48.95
CA PHE A 769 -31.69 -8.45 49.01
C PHE A 769 -30.76 -9.66 49.11
N LYS A 770 -31.01 -10.56 50.08
CA LYS A 770 -30.24 -11.81 50.26
C LYS A 770 -30.32 -12.77 49.07
N HIS A 771 -31.31 -12.61 48.20
CA HIS A 771 -31.38 -13.39 46.96
C HIS A 771 -30.37 -12.91 45.91
N PHE A 772 -30.02 -11.62 45.93
CA PHE A 772 -29.08 -11.03 44.98
C PHE A 772 -27.66 -10.97 45.55
N ASP A 773 -27.48 -10.73 46.85
CA ASP A 773 -26.19 -10.85 47.55
C ASP A 773 -25.80 -12.35 47.62
N LYS A 774 -25.16 -12.84 46.55
CA LYS A 774 -24.83 -14.27 46.35
C LYS A 774 -23.63 -14.67 47.19
N ASN A 775 -22.73 -13.73 47.45
CA ASN A 775 -21.52 -13.96 48.23
C ASN A 775 -21.72 -13.71 49.75
N ASN A 776 -22.89 -13.20 50.17
CA ASN A 776 -23.26 -12.83 51.54
C ASN A 776 -22.32 -11.80 52.17
N ASP A 777 -21.76 -10.88 51.38
CA ASP A 777 -20.88 -9.82 51.85
C ASP A 777 -21.65 -8.59 52.39
N GLY A 778 -22.98 -8.59 52.28
CA GLY A 778 -23.86 -7.52 52.73
C GLY A 778 -24.13 -6.45 51.67
N PHE A 779 -23.63 -6.63 50.45
CA PHE A 779 -23.78 -5.74 49.32
C PHE A 779 -24.26 -6.50 48.08
N ILE A 780 -24.97 -5.81 47.17
CA ILE A 780 -25.22 -6.33 45.82
C ILE A 780 -24.28 -5.61 44.88
N SER A 781 -23.29 -6.34 44.38
CA SER A 781 -22.32 -5.87 43.40
C SER A 781 -22.83 -6.02 41.95
N ALA A 782 -22.13 -5.43 40.98
CA ALA A 782 -22.60 -5.41 39.59
C ALA A 782 -22.73 -6.81 38.96
N ASP A 783 -21.95 -7.79 39.41
CA ASP A 783 -21.98 -9.21 39.01
C ASP A 783 -23.12 -10.02 39.67
N GLU A 784 -23.68 -9.49 40.75
CA GLU A 784 -24.80 -10.05 41.51
C GLU A 784 -26.15 -9.47 41.08
N ALA A 785 -26.12 -8.26 40.51
CA ALA A 785 -27.28 -7.54 40.06
C ALA A 785 -28.01 -8.23 38.89
N PRO A 786 -29.36 -8.29 38.90
CA PRO A 786 -30.14 -8.93 37.85
C PRO A 786 -30.06 -8.15 36.52
N THR A 787 -29.83 -8.87 35.42
CA THR A 787 -29.58 -8.30 34.08
C THR A 787 -30.79 -8.30 33.14
N GLY A 788 -32.02 -8.22 33.67
CA GLY A 788 -33.25 -8.15 32.84
C GLY A 788 -34.44 -7.47 33.53
N PRO A 789 -35.47 -7.01 32.78
CA PRO A 789 -36.70 -6.52 33.40
C PRO A 789 -37.39 -7.65 34.17
N PRO A 790 -38.19 -7.35 35.22
CA PRO A 790 -38.79 -8.39 36.06
C PRO A 790 -39.60 -9.35 35.20
N LYS A 791 -39.47 -10.67 35.42
CA LYS A 791 -40.53 -11.60 35.04
C LYS A 791 -41.79 -11.15 35.79
N GLY A 792 -42.80 -10.70 35.05
CA GLY A 792 -44.12 -10.49 35.63
C GLY A 792 -44.69 -11.85 36.01
N ASP A 793 -44.83 -12.08 37.31
CA ASP A 793 -45.73 -13.10 37.82
C ASP A 793 -47.11 -12.46 37.95
N HIS A 794 -48.09 -13.08 37.27
CA HIS A 794 -49.54 -12.81 37.20
C HIS A 794 -50.04 -11.73 36.22
#